data_AF-A0A3A0AGZ3-F1
#
_entry.id   AF-A0A3A0AGZ3-F1
#
_cell.length_a   1.000
_cell.length_b   1.000
_cell.length_c   1.000
_cell.angle_alpha   90.00
_cell.angle_beta   90.00
_cell.angle_gamma   90.00
#
_symmetry.space_group_name_H-M   'P 1'
#
loop_
_entity.id
_entity.type
_entity.pdbx_description
1 polymer ?
#
loop_
_entity_poly.entity_id
_entity_poly.type
_entity_poly.pdbx_seq_one_letter_code
_entity_poly.pdbx_strand_id
1 'polypeptide(L)'
;MSKQILHLYLGKDAGPQLATLQFLDETFTIRSVGTGGDVDTVVRLITEADAAGSADAIALDGIAIELRLGRERVRHLWADRIEGAAKRTPLVDGQGVRGAFERWAIRLVSEQEPGIFSRRRVLLAPGLNHNGLADGLAVFTDQRRWAEPVFYYNLPGAATGEIAVRQMTHRILNVVQDKPFRRIFPQAGTPGQPRTKKPFEWAQIIAGDLPAIRRYAPQDLRGKLVIAECATPEDEADLRQRGVATLVTTMPPAGADGLDNCQPARWPAAVIEACMAAQLGGRRRSEGDYLNLMAELVWAPSVLGLQAGQKVNQFAFVIHPLSARYIFNHPLLRFFRWLPHSWVEWLTAYSPPLYLSRIKGIQSPVTGQRAEGFLYTLGATPRQMMRRDPSFTYRRLLQIAQDAEARGARLMGLGAFTSIVGDAGITVAQQAEIAVTSGNSLTVAATLETAKQAVLKLGVKDLTQGQAMVVGATGSIGSVCSRLLAQALGAVTLVAPRPERLIALKRQIEAETPGAQVTIATTPDDHVGEMDLIITTTSSFDQRVIDVTQCKAGAVICDVARPPDIEEWEAALRPDILVIESGEILLPGDPDFGFDIGLPAGTAYACLSETALLAMEGHFEDYSIGRELELEKVKEIYRLFKKHGLRLAGMRSFDKYVSDEELERKRQLAEILRADPDQFHRYREEAHRKLVEGDLRLGRHGKRKEAVVPSGHTRAMAFAGLLAAGWMLVHLVRRARYTGT
;
A
#
# COMPACT_ATOMS: atom_id res chain seq x y z
N MET A 1 -15.23 44.98 20.27
CA MET A 1 -16.24 45.14 19.20
C MET A 1 -15.95 44.09 18.16
N SER A 2 -16.96 43.43 17.57
CA SER A 2 -16.73 42.44 16.52
C SER A 2 -16.27 43.13 15.23
N LYS A 3 -15.18 42.65 14.63
CA LYS A 3 -14.72 43.16 13.34
C LYS A 3 -15.72 42.81 12.24
N GLN A 4 -15.86 43.69 11.26
CA GLN A 4 -16.84 43.59 10.18
C GLN A 4 -16.17 43.15 8.89
N ILE A 5 -16.66 42.07 8.29
CA ILE A 5 -16.18 41.56 6.99
C ILE A 5 -17.30 41.72 5.98
N LEU A 6 -17.02 42.39 4.86
CA LEU A 6 -17.90 42.40 3.70
C LEU A 6 -17.51 41.26 2.76
N HIS A 7 -18.38 40.27 2.59
CA HIS A 7 -18.18 39.15 1.71
C HIS A 7 -19.00 39.31 0.43
N LEU A 8 -18.32 39.44 -0.72
CA LEU A 8 -18.94 39.58 -2.04
C LEU A 8 -18.75 38.29 -2.83
N TYR A 9 -19.83 37.62 -3.22
CA TYR A 9 -19.78 36.33 -3.91
C TYR A 9 -20.62 36.32 -5.21
N LEU A 10 -20.48 35.28 -6.02
CA LEU A 10 -21.12 35.15 -7.34
C LEU A 10 -22.63 34.84 -7.32
N GLY A 11 -23.21 34.57 -6.15
CA GLY A 11 -24.65 34.28 -5.99
C GLY A 11 -25.54 35.47 -6.37
N LYS A 12 -26.85 35.23 -6.54
CA LYS A 12 -27.86 36.24 -6.91
C LYS A 12 -28.97 36.31 -5.86
N ASP A 13 -28.57 36.38 -4.60
CA ASP A 13 -29.53 36.32 -3.49
C ASP A 13 -30.26 37.67 -3.34
N ALA A 14 -31.51 37.61 -2.88
CA ALA A 14 -32.41 38.76 -2.85
C ALA A 14 -32.05 39.82 -1.78
N GLY A 15 -31.14 39.53 -0.85
CA GLY A 15 -30.70 40.46 0.20
C GLY A 15 -29.42 40.01 0.92
N PRO A 16 -28.80 40.92 1.71
CA PRO A 16 -27.58 40.62 2.45
C PRO A 16 -27.82 39.61 3.58
N GLN A 17 -26.92 38.65 3.72
CA GLN A 17 -26.96 37.65 4.80
C GLN A 17 -25.93 38.03 5.86
N LEU A 18 -26.29 37.89 7.14
CA LEU A 18 -25.40 38.14 8.28
C LEU A 18 -25.10 36.82 8.99
N ALA A 19 -23.83 36.61 9.32
CA ALA A 19 -23.39 35.49 10.13
C ALA A 19 -22.23 35.92 11.04
N THR A 20 -21.97 35.13 12.08
CA THR A 20 -20.84 35.34 12.98
C THR A 20 -19.83 34.22 12.79
N LEU A 21 -18.55 34.57 12.77
CA LEU A 21 -17.44 33.63 12.71
C LEU A 21 -16.49 33.94 13.87
N GLN A 22 -16.23 32.94 14.71
CA GLN A 22 -15.12 32.98 15.66
C GLN A 22 -13.91 32.35 14.97
N PHE A 23 -12.81 33.10 14.90
CA PHE A 23 -11.58 32.68 14.23
C PHE A 23 -10.39 33.29 14.93
N LEU A 24 -9.38 32.47 15.26
CA LEU A 24 -8.34 32.82 16.24
C LEU A 24 -9.02 33.32 17.55
N ASP A 25 -8.50 34.36 18.18
CA ASP A 25 -9.04 34.93 19.42
C ASP A 25 -10.09 36.04 19.18
N GLU A 26 -10.58 36.19 17.95
CA GLU A 26 -11.49 37.27 17.56
C GLU A 26 -12.86 36.77 17.05
N THR A 27 -13.85 37.65 17.17
CA THR A 27 -15.20 37.45 16.63
C THR A 27 -15.45 38.41 15.47
N PHE A 28 -15.81 37.84 14.32
CA PHE A 28 -16.09 38.53 13.08
C PHE A 28 -17.58 38.47 12.74
N THR A 29 -18.13 39.58 12.27
CA THR A 29 -19.46 39.61 11.64
C THR A 29 -19.28 39.63 10.14
N ILE A 30 -19.79 38.60 9.46
CA ILE A 30 -19.70 38.43 8.02
C ILE A 30 -21.00 38.90 7.38
N ARG A 31 -20.94 39.95 6.56
CA ARG A 31 -22.05 40.44 5.74
C ARG A 31 -21.85 39.96 4.30
N SER A 32 -22.59 38.93 3.91
CA SER A 32 -22.51 38.32 2.58
C SER A 32 -23.50 38.95 1.61
N VAL A 33 -23.03 39.38 0.44
CA VAL A 33 -23.84 39.99 -0.63
C VAL A 33 -23.57 39.32 -1.98
N GLY A 34 -24.62 38.75 -2.56
CA GLY A 34 -24.55 38.14 -3.89
C GLY A 34 -24.49 39.21 -4.99
N THR A 35 -23.42 39.21 -5.77
CA THR A 35 -23.17 40.21 -6.82
C THR A 35 -23.56 39.72 -8.21
N GLY A 36 -23.86 38.43 -8.36
CA GLY A 36 -24.04 37.81 -9.66
C GLY A 36 -22.80 37.83 -10.55
N GLY A 37 -21.62 38.19 -10.02
CA GLY A 37 -20.42 38.44 -10.82
C GLY A 37 -20.49 39.70 -11.69
N ASP A 38 -21.41 40.62 -11.38
CA ASP A 38 -21.50 41.92 -12.05
C ASP A 38 -20.44 42.89 -11.50
N VAL A 39 -19.50 43.28 -12.35
CA VAL A 39 -18.33 44.08 -11.94
C VAL A 39 -18.75 45.47 -11.47
N ASP A 40 -19.77 46.06 -12.08
CA ASP A 40 -20.26 47.39 -11.69
C ASP A 40 -20.85 47.36 -10.28
N THR A 41 -21.64 46.33 -9.98
CA THR A 41 -22.15 46.07 -8.62
C THR A 41 -21.02 45.82 -7.62
N VAL A 42 -20.02 45.02 -7.97
CA VAL A 42 -18.84 44.75 -7.11
C VAL A 42 -18.12 46.05 -6.77
N VAL A 43 -17.76 46.84 -7.79
CA VAL A 43 -17.04 48.11 -7.62
C VAL A 43 -17.85 49.09 -6.77
N ARG A 44 -19.16 49.22 -7.02
CA ARG A 44 -20.04 50.09 -6.22
C ARG A 44 -20.02 49.70 -4.75
N LEU A 45 -20.24 48.41 -4.43
CA LEU A 45 -20.30 47.93 -3.06
C LEU A 45 -18.97 48.09 -2.33
N ILE A 46 -17.83 47.89 -3.01
CA ILE A 46 -16.50 48.13 -2.45
C ILE A 46 -16.33 49.61 -2.12
N THR A 47 -16.64 50.51 -3.06
CA THR A 47 -16.49 51.96 -2.86
C THR A 47 -17.39 52.48 -1.74
N GLU A 48 -18.64 52.02 -1.66
CA GLU A 48 -19.56 52.37 -0.58
C GLU A 48 -19.03 51.90 0.79
N ALA A 49 -18.56 50.66 0.88
CA ALA A 49 -18.04 50.11 2.12
C ALA A 49 -16.77 50.82 2.60
N ASP A 50 -15.86 51.11 1.66
CA ASP A 50 -14.59 51.80 1.91
C ASP A 50 -14.80 53.26 2.33
N ALA A 51 -15.72 53.98 1.68
CA ALA A 51 -16.04 55.36 2.01
C ALA A 51 -16.73 55.49 3.38
N ALA A 52 -17.62 54.55 3.71
CA ALA A 52 -18.30 54.52 4.99
C ALA A 52 -17.43 53.98 6.14
N GLY A 53 -16.31 53.31 5.84
CA GLY A 53 -15.54 52.56 6.83
C GLY A 53 -16.36 51.47 7.51
N SER A 54 -17.29 50.85 6.77
CA SER A 54 -18.26 49.88 7.31
C SER A 54 -17.76 48.43 7.33
N ALA A 55 -16.52 48.19 6.88
CA ALA A 55 -15.85 46.90 6.91
C ALA A 55 -14.37 47.07 7.28
N ASP A 56 -13.84 46.15 8.08
CA ASP A 56 -12.43 46.03 8.42
C ASP A 56 -11.64 45.28 7.33
N ALA A 57 -12.31 44.46 6.53
CA ALA A 57 -11.79 43.84 5.30
C ALA A 57 -12.93 43.43 4.35
N ILE A 58 -12.61 43.32 3.05
CA ILE A 58 -13.53 42.91 1.99
C ILE A 58 -13.01 41.63 1.34
N ALA A 59 -13.84 40.57 1.37
CA ALA A 59 -13.58 39.28 0.76
C ALA A 59 -14.27 39.16 -0.61
N LEU A 60 -13.53 38.72 -1.62
CA LEU A 60 -13.99 38.45 -2.97
C LEU A 60 -14.04 36.94 -3.22
N ASP A 61 -15.23 36.35 -3.25
CA ASP A 61 -15.43 34.91 -3.48
C ASP A 61 -15.96 34.63 -4.89
N GLY A 62 -15.26 33.76 -5.63
CA GLY A 62 -15.48 33.55 -7.06
C GLY A 62 -15.20 34.79 -7.93
N ILE A 63 -14.50 35.80 -7.39
CA ILE A 63 -14.06 37.01 -8.08
C ILE A 63 -12.56 37.10 -7.88
N ALA A 64 -11.77 36.93 -8.94
CA ALA A 64 -10.32 36.81 -8.84
C ALA A 64 -9.60 38.07 -9.33
N ILE A 65 -8.62 38.53 -8.56
CA ILE A 65 -7.65 39.54 -8.98
C ILE A 65 -6.54 38.87 -9.81
N GLU A 66 -6.06 37.73 -9.34
CA GLU A 66 -5.06 36.90 -10.02
C GLU A 66 -5.59 35.47 -10.22
N LEU A 67 -5.37 34.93 -11.42
CA LEU A 67 -5.67 33.56 -11.79
C LEU A 67 -4.36 32.76 -11.85
N ARG A 68 -4.34 31.60 -11.18
CA ARG A 68 -3.16 30.74 -11.05
C ARG A 68 -3.44 29.34 -11.54
N LEU A 69 -2.54 28.78 -12.34
CA LEU A 69 -2.59 27.38 -12.74
C LEU A 69 -1.18 26.83 -12.88
N GLY A 70 -0.78 25.93 -11.98
CA GLY A 70 0.61 25.52 -11.84
C GLY A 70 1.50 26.72 -11.48
N ARG A 71 2.62 26.89 -12.18
CA ARG A 71 3.57 27.99 -11.91
C ARG A 71 3.22 29.31 -12.60
N GLU A 72 2.26 29.28 -13.53
CA GLU A 72 1.87 30.47 -14.28
C GLU A 72 0.78 31.25 -13.53
N ARG A 73 0.80 32.57 -13.72
CA ARG A 73 -0.19 33.49 -13.17
C ARG A 73 -0.52 34.58 -14.17
N VAL A 74 -1.78 34.99 -14.19
CA VAL A 74 -2.25 36.12 -14.99
C VAL A 74 -3.22 36.97 -14.17
N ARG A 75 -3.18 38.29 -14.35
CA ARG A 75 -4.15 39.19 -13.74
C ARG A 75 -5.43 39.20 -14.56
N HIS A 76 -6.57 39.24 -13.89
CA HIS A 76 -7.84 39.39 -14.59
C HIS A 76 -7.94 40.80 -15.19
N LEU A 77 -8.60 40.96 -16.35
CA LEU A 77 -8.72 42.26 -17.03
C LEU A 77 -9.43 43.33 -16.19
N TRP A 78 -10.28 42.91 -15.26
CA TRP A 78 -11.00 43.78 -14.33
C TRP A 78 -10.30 43.99 -12.98
N ALA A 79 -9.14 43.36 -12.76
CA ALA A 79 -8.42 43.41 -11.48
C ALA A 79 -8.13 44.86 -11.04
N ASP A 80 -7.52 45.67 -11.92
CA ASP A 80 -7.14 47.05 -11.60
C ASP A 80 -8.37 47.93 -11.27
N ARG A 81 -9.50 47.65 -11.92
CA ARG A 81 -10.77 48.36 -11.68
C ARG A 81 -11.33 48.01 -10.30
N ILE A 82 -11.29 46.74 -9.93
CA ILE A 82 -11.80 46.22 -8.65
C ILE A 82 -10.89 46.68 -7.50
N GLU A 83 -9.58 46.50 -7.61
CA GLU A 83 -8.62 46.96 -6.59
C GLU A 83 -8.60 48.48 -6.45
N GLY A 84 -8.82 49.20 -7.56
CA GLY A 84 -8.92 50.65 -7.58
C GLY A 84 -10.11 51.19 -6.78
N ALA A 85 -11.14 50.38 -6.54
CA ALA A 85 -12.34 50.77 -5.79
C ALA A 85 -12.12 50.85 -4.27
N ALA A 86 -11.16 50.08 -3.73
CA ALA A 86 -10.80 50.10 -2.31
C ALA A 86 -9.59 51.02 -2.08
N LYS A 87 -9.77 52.12 -1.31
CA LYS A 87 -8.68 53.05 -0.99
C LYS A 87 -8.06 52.76 0.37
N ARG A 88 -8.86 52.41 1.38
CA ARG A 88 -8.40 52.24 2.77
C ARG A 88 -8.51 50.79 3.23
N THR A 89 -9.62 50.15 2.88
CA THR A 89 -10.03 48.84 3.35
C THR A 89 -9.24 47.74 2.63
N PRO A 90 -8.72 46.75 3.35
CA PRO A 90 -8.14 45.54 2.77
C PRO A 90 -9.12 44.85 1.83
N LEU A 91 -8.63 44.44 0.66
CA LEU A 91 -9.38 43.70 -0.34
C LEU A 91 -8.61 42.42 -0.68
N VAL A 92 -9.27 41.27 -0.54
CA VAL A 92 -8.62 39.95 -0.67
C VAL A 92 -9.53 38.97 -1.42
N ASP A 93 -8.94 37.98 -2.10
CA ASP A 93 -9.64 36.95 -2.90
C ASP A 93 -9.32 35.51 -2.48
N GLY A 94 -8.65 35.33 -1.34
CA GLY A 94 -8.29 34.03 -0.77
C GLY A 94 -6.93 33.50 -1.24
N GLN A 95 -6.32 34.07 -2.27
CA GLN A 95 -5.06 33.61 -2.83
C GLN A 95 -3.89 33.69 -1.83
N GLY A 96 -3.98 34.57 -0.83
CA GLY A 96 -2.93 34.72 0.18
C GLY A 96 -2.81 33.52 1.13
N VAL A 97 -3.89 32.74 1.31
CA VAL A 97 -3.95 31.69 2.33
C VAL A 97 -4.35 30.32 1.78
N ARG A 98 -5.14 30.28 0.69
CA ARG A 98 -5.72 29.07 0.10
C ARG A 98 -4.68 27.97 -0.12
N GLY A 99 -3.60 28.29 -0.82
CA GLY A 99 -2.58 27.28 -1.16
C GLY A 99 -1.86 26.70 0.07
N ALA A 100 -1.69 27.49 1.12
CA ALA A 100 -1.08 27.03 2.37
C ALA A 100 -2.03 26.12 3.15
N PHE A 101 -3.28 26.53 3.34
CA PHE A 101 -4.30 25.72 4.01
C PHE A 101 -4.61 24.42 3.25
N GLU A 102 -4.70 24.44 1.92
CA GLU A 102 -4.89 23.24 1.12
C GLU A 102 -3.76 22.22 1.33
N ARG A 103 -2.48 22.65 1.24
CA ARG A 103 -1.34 21.75 1.48
C ARG A 103 -1.33 21.21 2.91
N TRP A 104 -1.61 22.08 3.88
CA TRP A 104 -1.64 21.69 5.29
C TRP A 104 -2.79 20.72 5.58
N ALA A 105 -3.98 20.96 5.04
CA ALA A 105 -5.13 20.07 5.14
C ALA A 105 -4.81 18.68 4.59
N ILE A 106 -4.24 18.59 3.38
CA ILE A 106 -3.88 17.30 2.78
C ILE A 106 -2.89 16.54 3.69
N ARG A 107 -1.90 17.23 4.26
CA ARG A 107 -0.99 16.61 5.23
C ARG A 107 -1.74 16.10 6.47
N LEU A 108 -2.53 16.94 7.12
CA LEU A 108 -3.27 16.56 8.34
C LEU A 108 -4.26 15.42 8.08
N VAL A 109 -4.97 15.41 6.95
CA VAL A 109 -5.86 14.31 6.57
C VAL A 109 -5.08 13.02 6.33
N SER A 110 -3.88 13.08 5.74
CA SER A 110 -3.04 11.89 5.55
C SER A 110 -2.51 11.30 6.86
N GLU A 111 -2.31 12.15 7.88
CA GLU A 111 -1.93 11.74 9.24
C GLU A 111 -3.13 11.11 9.99
N GLN A 112 -4.34 11.68 9.80
CA GLN A 112 -5.59 11.16 10.41
C GLN A 112 -6.07 9.85 9.77
N GLU A 113 -6.01 9.76 8.44
CA GLU A 113 -6.38 8.57 7.67
C GLU A 113 -5.22 8.13 6.75
N PRO A 114 -4.28 7.33 7.28
CA PRO A 114 -3.18 6.79 6.50
C PRO A 114 -3.67 6.09 5.22
N GLY A 115 -3.02 6.43 4.10
CA GLY A 115 -3.35 5.86 2.80
C GLY A 115 -4.61 6.40 2.13
N ILE A 116 -5.30 7.40 2.68
CA ILE A 116 -6.51 7.96 2.07
C ILE A 116 -6.27 8.50 0.65
N PHE A 117 -5.07 9.05 0.38
CA PHE A 117 -4.67 9.62 -0.93
C PHE A 117 -3.75 8.72 -1.75
N SER A 118 -3.04 7.78 -1.11
CA SER A 118 -1.96 7.03 -1.75
C SER A 118 -2.44 6.22 -2.95
N ARG A 119 -1.73 6.39 -4.08
CA ARG A 119 -1.96 5.72 -5.36
C ARG A 119 -3.43 5.78 -5.83
N ARG A 120 -4.06 6.95 -5.71
CA ARG A 120 -5.42 7.19 -6.18
C ARG A 120 -5.45 8.15 -7.37
N ARG A 121 -6.38 7.91 -8.28
CA ARG A 121 -6.62 8.79 -9.44
C ARG A 121 -7.29 10.09 -8.99
N VAL A 122 -6.59 11.21 -9.12
CA VAL A 122 -7.06 12.54 -8.73
C VAL A 122 -7.47 13.34 -9.96
N LEU A 123 -8.69 13.85 -9.96
CA LEU A 123 -9.15 14.87 -10.91
C LEU A 123 -9.28 16.22 -10.20
N LEU A 124 -8.53 17.22 -10.66
CA LEU A 124 -8.72 18.61 -10.27
C LEU A 124 -9.83 19.24 -11.11
N ALA A 125 -10.89 19.73 -10.46
CA ALA A 125 -12.17 20.05 -11.08
C ALA A 125 -12.80 21.36 -10.54
N PRO A 126 -12.26 22.53 -10.91
CA PRO A 126 -11.03 22.76 -11.67
C PRO A 126 -9.78 22.75 -10.76
N GLY A 127 -8.59 22.72 -11.36
CA GLY A 127 -7.33 22.99 -10.67
C GLY A 127 -6.93 24.47 -10.65
N LEU A 128 -7.60 25.32 -11.45
CA LEU A 128 -7.44 26.77 -11.44
C LEU A 128 -7.62 27.31 -10.01
N ASN A 129 -6.64 28.08 -9.53
CA ASN A 129 -6.52 28.59 -8.17
C ASN A 129 -6.32 27.55 -7.05
N HIS A 130 -6.33 26.25 -7.36
CA HIS A 130 -6.14 25.15 -6.40
C HIS A 130 -4.75 24.51 -6.51
N ASN A 131 -3.71 25.35 -6.65
CA ASN A 131 -2.33 24.88 -6.71
C ASN A 131 -1.90 24.17 -5.42
N GLY A 132 -2.42 24.59 -4.26
CA GLY A 132 -2.10 23.94 -2.99
C GLY A 132 -2.63 22.51 -2.92
N LEU A 133 -3.86 22.27 -3.41
CA LEU A 133 -4.40 20.90 -3.56
C LEU A 133 -3.55 20.07 -4.51
N ALA A 134 -3.18 20.64 -5.67
CA ALA A 134 -2.36 19.96 -6.67
C ALA A 134 -1.01 19.53 -6.08
N ASP A 135 -0.31 20.46 -5.43
CA ASP A 135 1.00 20.22 -4.82
C ASP A 135 0.91 19.27 -3.61
N GLY A 136 -0.09 19.46 -2.75
CA GLY A 136 -0.28 18.64 -1.55
C GLY A 136 -0.57 17.18 -1.89
N LEU A 137 -1.43 16.94 -2.89
CA LEU A 137 -1.73 15.58 -3.36
C LEU A 137 -0.55 14.97 -4.13
N ALA A 138 0.40 15.78 -4.60
CA ALA A 138 1.48 15.29 -5.44
C ALA A 138 2.44 14.33 -4.75
N VAL A 139 2.51 14.41 -3.43
CA VAL A 139 3.32 13.54 -2.57
C VAL A 139 2.76 12.10 -2.53
N PHE A 140 1.45 11.91 -2.77
CA PHE A 140 0.77 10.63 -2.56
C PHE A 140 0.45 9.86 -3.85
N THR A 141 0.40 10.56 -4.99
CA THR A 141 0.08 9.94 -6.28
C THR A 141 0.50 10.83 -7.43
N ASP A 142 1.10 10.24 -8.46
CA ASP A 142 1.42 10.85 -9.76
C ASP A 142 0.23 10.85 -10.74
N GLN A 143 -0.83 10.09 -10.44
CA GLN A 143 -2.02 9.96 -11.26
C GLN A 143 -3.00 11.14 -11.09
N ARG A 144 -2.55 12.35 -11.48
CA ARG A 144 -3.32 13.59 -11.42
C ARG A 144 -3.74 14.07 -12.81
N ARG A 145 -4.99 14.53 -12.95
CA ARG A 145 -5.53 15.13 -14.18
C ARG A 145 -6.32 16.41 -13.89
N TRP A 146 -6.40 17.30 -14.88
CA TRP A 146 -7.03 18.62 -14.78
C TRP A 146 -8.25 18.73 -15.70
N ALA A 147 -9.39 19.15 -15.16
CA ALA A 147 -10.67 19.22 -15.86
C ALA A 147 -10.85 20.49 -16.72
N GLU A 148 -9.93 21.46 -16.66
CA GLU A 148 -9.98 22.75 -17.36
C GLU A 148 -10.27 22.62 -18.87
N PRO A 149 -9.65 21.69 -19.62
CA PRO A 149 -9.97 21.50 -21.04
C PRO A 149 -11.44 21.08 -21.27
N VAL A 150 -12.02 20.34 -20.34
CA VAL A 150 -13.42 19.91 -20.39
C VAL A 150 -14.35 21.06 -19.99
N PHE A 151 -14.00 21.81 -18.96
CA PHE A 151 -14.84 22.89 -18.44
C PHE A 151 -14.88 24.07 -19.41
N TYR A 152 -13.72 24.55 -19.85
CA TYR A 152 -13.59 25.79 -20.63
C TYR A 152 -13.70 25.59 -22.14
N TYR A 153 -13.25 24.45 -22.69
CA TYR A 153 -13.22 24.21 -24.14
C TYR A 153 -14.16 23.11 -24.63
N ASN A 154 -14.88 22.43 -23.73
CA ASN A 154 -15.77 21.30 -24.06
C ASN A 154 -15.09 20.19 -24.87
N LEU A 155 -13.81 19.92 -24.61
CA LEU A 155 -13.08 18.92 -25.39
C LEU A 155 -13.54 17.49 -25.02
N PRO A 156 -13.84 16.62 -26.00
CA PRO A 156 -14.41 15.28 -25.76
C PRO A 156 -13.41 14.23 -25.22
N GLY A 157 -12.20 14.64 -24.80
CA GLY A 157 -11.10 13.78 -24.36
C GLY A 157 -11.04 13.52 -22.85
N ALA A 158 -10.01 12.76 -22.44
CA ALA A 158 -9.64 12.65 -21.03
C ALA A 158 -9.05 13.99 -20.55
N ALA A 159 -9.32 14.35 -19.30
CA ALA A 159 -8.64 15.44 -18.60
C ALA A 159 -7.11 15.33 -18.79
N THR A 160 -6.43 16.46 -18.92
CA THR A 160 -5.01 16.48 -19.27
C THR A 160 -4.16 16.09 -18.07
N GLY A 161 -3.20 15.18 -18.27
CA GLY A 161 -2.16 14.92 -17.28
C GLY A 161 -1.21 16.11 -17.14
N GLU A 162 -0.35 16.09 -16.11
CA GLU A 162 0.46 17.23 -15.68
C GLU A 162 1.30 17.88 -16.81
N ILE A 163 1.97 17.06 -17.63
CA ILE A 163 2.80 17.55 -18.74
C ILE A 163 1.95 18.34 -19.76
N ALA A 164 0.78 17.80 -20.12
CA ALA A 164 -0.10 18.41 -21.10
C ALA A 164 -0.75 19.69 -20.57
N VAL A 165 -1.10 19.72 -19.28
CA VAL A 165 -1.58 20.95 -18.61
C VAL A 165 -0.52 22.01 -18.65
N ARG A 166 0.71 21.69 -18.22
CA ARG A 166 1.83 22.64 -18.19
C ARG A 166 2.08 23.28 -19.55
N GLN A 167 1.93 22.53 -20.64
CA GLN A 167 2.06 23.05 -22.01
C GLN A 167 0.88 23.94 -22.44
N MET A 168 -0.31 23.69 -21.90
CA MET A 168 -1.54 24.41 -22.24
C MET A 168 -1.83 25.58 -21.28
N THR A 169 -1.18 25.63 -20.11
CA THR A 169 -1.47 26.59 -19.02
C THR A 169 -1.59 28.03 -19.52
N HIS A 170 -0.60 28.53 -20.26
CA HIS A 170 -0.62 29.90 -20.79
C HIS A 170 -1.81 30.14 -21.73
N ARG A 171 -2.22 29.14 -22.53
CA ARG A 171 -3.40 29.25 -23.40
C ARG A 171 -4.70 29.26 -22.61
N ILE A 172 -4.80 28.44 -21.55
CA ILE A 172 -5.95 28.43 -20.64
C ILE A 172 -6.09 29.80 -19.99
N LEU A 173 -5.03 30.28 -19.33
CA LEU A 173 -5.00 31.56 -18.63
C LEU A 173 -5.34 32.72 -19.57
N ASN A 174 -4.78 32.74 -20.78
CA ASN A 174 -5.09 33.78 -21.76
C ASN A 174 -6.54 33.81 -22.22
N VAL A 175 -7.23 32.66 -22.20
CA VAL A 175 -8.65 32.56 -22.59
C VAL A 175 -9.59 32.94 -21.46
N VAL A 176 -9.19 32.72 -20.19
CA VAL A 176 -10.05 33.01 -19.05
C VAL A 176 -9.87 34.43 -18.49
N GLN A 177 -8.73 35.08 -18.70
CA GLN A 177 -8.42 36.40 -18.12
C GLN A 177 -9.38 37.54 -18.48
N ASP A 178 -10.14 37.41 -19.57
CA ASP A 178 -11.08 38.42 -20.10
C ASP A 178 -12.55 37.98 -20.01
N LYS A 179 -12.83 36.82 -19.39
CA LYS A 179 -14.18 36.25 -19.37
C LYS A 179 -14.95 36.71 -18.13
N PRO A 180 -16.28 36.79 -18.19
CA PRO A 180 -17.08 37.00 -17.00
C PRO A 180 -16.77 35.96 -15.92
N PHE A 181 -16.67 36.38 -14.66
CA PHE A 181 -16.31 35.49 -13.54
C PHE A 181 -17.19 34.23 -13.46
N ARG A 182 -18.48 34.31 -13.80
CA ARG A 182 -19.39 33.15 -13.87
C ARG A 182 -19.01 32.09 -14.90
N ARG A 183 -18.20 32.45 -15.91
CA ARG A 183 -17.62 31.50 -16.87
C ARG A 183 -16.30 30.90 -16.38
N ILE A 184 -15.58 31.63 -15.53
CA ILE A 184 -14.30 31.20 -14.93
C ILE A 184 -14.58 30.28 -13.73
N PHE A 185 -15.49 30.68 -12.84
CA PHE A 185 -15.92 29.96 -11.64
C PHE A 185 -17.41 29.57 -11.77
N PRO A 186 -17.70 28.40 -12.36
CA PRO A 186 -19.06 27.96 -12.64
C PRO A 186 -19.83 27.72 -11.35
N GLN A 187 -21.04 28.27 -11.25
CA GLN A 187 -21.94 28.02 -10.14
C GLN A 187 -22.68 26.68 -10.30
N ALA A 188 -23.15 26.09 -9.20
CA ALA A 188 -23.94 24.86 -9.22
C ALA A 188 -25.18 24.97 -10.14
N GLY A 189 -25.69 23.82 -10.59
CA GLY A 189 -26.86 23.72 -11.45
C GLY A 189 -26.58 23.02 -12.78
N THR A 190 -27.52 23.05 -13.72
CA THR A 190 -27.39 22.34 -14.98
C THR A 190 -26.48 23.10 -15.96
N PRO A 191 -25.50 22.44 -16.60
CA PRO A 191 -24.66 23.10 -17.58
C PRO A 191 -25.47 23.34 -18.86
N GLY A 192 -25.30 24.50 -19.49
CA GLY A 192 -26.00 24.82 -20.74
C GLY A 192 -25.62 23.92 -21.92
N GLN A 193 -24.45 23.26 -21.84
CA GLN A 193 -24.04 22.19 -22.74
C GLN A 193 -23.47 21.03 -21.91
N PRO A 194 -23.83 19.77 -22.23
CA PRO A 194 -23.29 18.62 -21.52
C PRO A 194 -21.78 18.53 -21.71
N ARG A 195 -21.08 18.10 -20.65
CA ARG A 195 -19.64 17.79 -20.67
C ARG A 195 -19.43 16.28 -20.60
N THR A 196 -18.27 15.81 -21.06
CA THR A 196 -17.90 14.39 -20.95
C THR A 196 -17.76 13.96 -19.49
N LYS A 197 -18.30 12.78 -19.15
CA LYS A 197 -18.24 12.19 -17.80
C LYS A 197 -16.95 11.40 -17.54
N LYS A 198 -16.22 11.04 -18.61
CA LYS A 198 -15.04 10.16 -18.55
C LYS A 198 -13.99 10.56 -17.52
N PRO A 199 -13.64 11.85 -17.33
CA PRO A 199 -12.67 12.24 -16.30
C PRO A 199 -13.16 11.91 -14.89
N PHE A 200 -14.44 12.15 -14.60
CA PHE A 200 -15.05 11.86 -13.30
C PHE A 200 -15.15 10.36 -13.05
N GLU A 201 -15.47 9.57 -14.08
CA GLU A 201 -15.51 8.10 -14.00
C GLU A 201 -14.13 7.52 -13.68
N TRP A 202 -13.08 8.04 -14.32
CA TRP A 202 -11.68 7.68 -14.06
C TRP A 202 -11.23 8.04 -12.64
N ALA A 203 -11.68 9.19 -12.11
CA ALA A 203 -11.24 9.69 -10.81
C ALA A 203 -11.75 8.85 -9.62
N GLN A 204 -10.89 8.63 -8.64
CA GLN A 204 -11.27 8.16 -7.29
C GLN A 204 -11.37 9.34 -6.30
N ILE A 205 -10.56 10.38 -6.53
CA ILE A 205 -10.59 11.65 -5.81
C ILE A 205 -10.96 12.75 -6.81
N ILE A 206 -11.93 13.58 -6.45
CA ILE A 206 -12.28 14.80 -7.19
C ILE A 206 -11.99 15.98 -6.27
N ALA A 207 -11.11 16.91 -6.67
CA ALA A 207 -10.67 18.00 -5.82
C ALA A 207 -10.80 19.37 -6.51
N GLY A 208 -11.28 20.39 -5.81
CA GLY A 208 -11.44 21.75 -6.35
C GLY A 208 -12.76 22.39 -5.92
N ASP A 209 -13.38 23.16 -6.81
CA ASP A 209 -14.60 23.91 -6.53
C ASP A 209 -15.87 23.04 -6.52
N LEU A 210 -16.56 22.96 -5.37
CA LEU A 210 -17.85 22.25 -5.27
C LEU A 210 -18.90 22.73 -6.27
N PRO A 211 -19.11 24.04 -6.49
CA PRO A 211 -20.09 24.50 -7.47
C PRO A 211 -19.81 23.96 -8.88
N ALA A 212 -18.54 23.88 -9.28
CA ALA A 212 -18.14 23.33 -10.57
C ALA A 212 -18.32 21.80 -10.62
N ILE A 213 -17.96 21.09 -9.54
CA ILE A 213 -18.18 19.65 -9.40
C ILE A 213 -19.69 19.35 -9.51
N ARG A 214 -20.55 20.01 -8.72
CA ARG A 214 -22.00 19.81 -8.75
C ARG A 214 -22.62 20.10 -10.12
N ARG A 215 -22.03 21.04 -10.87
CA ARG A 215 -22.45 21.41 -12.23
C ARG A 215 -22.08 20.38 -13.29
N TYR A 216 -20.86 19.85 -13.27
CA TYR A 216 -20.34 19.04 -14.39
C TYR A 216 -20.19 17.55 -14.09
N ALA A 217 -20.09 17.16 -12.82
CA ALA A 217 -19.94 15.77 -12.44
C ALA A 217 -21.24 14.98 -12.74
N PRO A 218 -21.12 13.68 -13.06
CA PRO A 218 -22.29 12.80 -13.20
C PRO A 218 -23.09 12.68 -11.89
N GLN A 219 -24.30 12.12 -12.00
CA GLN A 219 -25.16 11.82 -10.85
C GLN A 219 -24.62 10.66 -10.01
N ASP A 220 -23.88 9.73 -10.61
CA ASP A 220 -23.26 8.62 -9.90
C ASP A 220 -21.80 8.95 -9.57
N LEU A 221 -21.55 9.23 -8.28
CA LEU A 221 -20.23 9.46 -7.70
C LEU A 221 -19.93 8.42 -6.61
N ARG A 222 -20.55 7.24 -6.69
CA ARG A 222 -20.41 6.19 -5.68
C ARG A 222 -18.95 5.84 -5.39
N GLY A 223 -18.62 5.80 -4.11
CA GLY A 223 -17.29 5.39 -3.63
C GLY A 223 -16.19 6.44 -3.79
N LYS A 224 -16.49 7.61 -4.38
CA LYS A 224 -15.49 8.67 -4.60
C LYS A 224 -15.26 9.50 -3.34
N LEU A 225 -14.06 10.07 -3.26
CA LEU A 225 -13.69 11.09 -2.29
C LEU A 225 -13.75 12.46 -2.97
N VAL A 226 -14.40 13.43 -2.35
CA VAL A 226 -14.45 14.82 -2.81
C VAL A 226 -13.65 15.70 -1.85
N ILE A 227 -12.75 16.52 -2.38
CA ILE A 227 -11.98 17.51 -1.61
C ILE A 227 -12.38 18.89 -2.09
N ALA A 228 -12.76 19.74 -1.15
CA ALA A 228 -13.15 21.11 -1.43
C ALA A 228 -12.63 22.06 -0.37
N GLU A 229 -12.74 23.34 -0.63
CA GLU A 229 -12.38 24.39 0.31
C GLU A 229 -13.31 24.40 1.53
N CYS A 230 -14.61 24.53 1.24
CA CYS A 230 -15.71 24.58 2.19
C CYS A 230 -16.91 23.85 1.59
N ALA A 231 -17.94 23.56 2.38
CA ALA A 231 -19.19 22.97 1.92
C ALA A 231 -20.40 23.53 2.69
N THR A 232 -21.50 23.72 1.99
CA THR A 232 -22.80 24.07 2.59
C THR A 232 -23.62 22.80 2.87
N PRO A 233 -24.67 22.87 3.71
CA PRO A 233 -25.59 21.74 3.91
C PRO A 233 -26.25 21.26 2.61
N GLU A 234 -26.45 22.15 1.64
CA GLU A 234 -26.97 21.79 0.31
C GLU A 234 -25.95 20.97 -0.49
N ASP A 235 -24.66 21.34 -0.42
CA ASP A 235 -23.59 20.58 -1.05
C ASP A 235 -23.48 19.18 -0.42
N GLU A 236 -23.51 19.08 0.91
CA GLU A 236 -23.51 17.79 1.60
C GLU A 236 -24.67 16.89 1.15
N ALA A 237 -25.88 17.45 1.06
CA ALA A 237 -27.07 16.71 0.63
C ALA A 237 -26.93 16.22 -0.82
N ASP A 238 -26.46 17.08 -1.74
CA ASP A 238 -26.21 16.71 -3.14
C ASP A 238 -25.15 15.59 -3.25
N LEU A 239 -24.00 15.73 -2.57
CA LEU A 239 -22.94 14.73 -2.61
C LEU A 239 -23.39 13.39 -1.99
N ARG A 240 -24.17 13.43 -0.90
CA ARG A 240 -24.75 12.24 -0.27
C ARG A 240 -25.71 11.54 -1.23
N GLN A 241 -26.57 12.30 -1.91
CA GLN A 241 -27.51 11.77 -2.92
C GLN A 241 -26.77 11.11 -4.09
N ARG A 242 -25.62 11.65 -4.50
CA ARG A 242 -24.78 11.11 -5.57
C ARG A 242 -23.91 9.91 -5.16
N GLY A 243 -23.95 9.51 -3.88
CA GLY A 243 -23.22 8.35 -3.37
C GLY A 243 -21.74 8.60 -3.04
N VAL A 244 -21.30 9.87 -2.97
CA VAL A 244 -19.93 10.22 -2.55
C VAL A 244 -19.66 9.58 -1.19
N ALA A 245 -18.52 8.92 -1.04
CA ALA A 245 -18.18 8.19 0.18
C ALA A 245 -17.59 9.10 1.27
N THR A 246 -16.76 10.07 0.87
CA THR A 246 -16.07 10.96 1.80
C THR A 246 -15.99 12.37 1.24
N LEU A 247 -16.29 13.36 2.07
CA LEU A 247 -16.06 14.77 1.81
C LEU A 247 -14.94 15.26 2.73
N VAL A 248 -13.95 15.94 2.15
CA VAL A 248 -12.89 16.63 2.88
C VAL A 248 -13.01 18.13 2.62
N THR A 249 -13.00 18.95 3.68
CA THR A 249 -12.88 20.40 3.54
C THR A 249 -11.54 20.90 4.03
N THR A 250 -10.90 21.78 3.27
CA THR A 250 -9.52 22.23 3.52
C THR A 250 -9.40 23.56 4.25
N MET A 251 -10.50 24.29 4.46
CA MET A 251 -10.50 25.47 5.34
C MET A 251 -10.75 25.08 6.80
N PRO A 252 -10.33 25.93 7.76
CA PRO A 252 -10.65 25.70 9.16
C PRO A 252 -12.16 25.77 9.43
N PRO A 253 -12.71 24.82 10.22
CA PRO A 253 -14.11 24.86 10.63
C PRO A 253 -14.38 26.04 11.58
N ALA A 254 -15.65 26.43 11.69
CA ALA A 254 -16.07 27.48 12.62
C ALA A 254 -16.30 26.88 14.01
N GLY A 255 -15.53 27.28 15.03
CA GLY A 255 -15.67 26.81 16.41
C GLY A 255 -14.61 27.40 17.34
N ALA A 256 -14.91 27.52 18.65
CA ALA A 256 -14.04 28.17 19.64
C ALA A 256 -12.76 27.39 19.95
N ASP A 257 -12.77 26.09 19.68
CA ASP A 257 -11.75 25.11 20.02
C ASP A 257 -10.96 24.61 18.79
N GLY A 258 -11.36 24.99 17.57
CA GLY A 258 -10.67 24.70 16.29
C GLY A 258 -10.55 23.21 15.91
N LEU A 259 -10.84 22.30 16.85
CA LEU A 259 -10.71 20.85 16.76
C LEU A 259 -12.04 20.14 16.50
N ASP A 260 -13.18 20.83 16.59
CA ASP A 260 -14.46 20.26 16.17
C ASP A 260 -14.52 20.16 14.63
N ASN A 261 -14.02 19.03 14.13
CA ASN A 261 -13.97 18.69 12.71
C ASN A 261 -15.15 17.82 12.26
N CYS A 262 -16.18 17.68 13.11
CA CYS A 262 -17.37 16.89 12.81
C CYS A 262 -18.29 17.56 11.77
N GLN A 263 -18.08 18.86 11.49
CA GLN A 263 -18.78 19.61 10.45
C GLN A 263 -17.81 20.08 9.37
N PRO A 264 -18.23 20.10 8.10
CA PRO A 264 -17.47 20.73 7.03
C PRO A 264 -17.22 22.22 7.31
N ALA A 265 -16.07 22.71 6.84
CA ALA A 265 -15.78 24.13 6.86
C ALA A 265 -16.83 24.88 6.05
N ARG A 266 -17.37 25.97 6.61
CA ARG A 266 -18.46 26.74 5.99
C ARG A 266 -17.98 27.95 5.19
N TRP A 267 -16.75 28.39 5.42
CA TRP A 267 -16.25 29.65 4.90
C TRP A 267 -15.13 29.43 3.88
N PRO A 268 -15.16 30.11 2.72
CA PRO A 268 -14.10 30.04 1.73
C PRO A 268 -12.86 30.82 2.20
N ALA A 269 -11.71 30.55 1.60
CA ALA A 269 -10.42 31.18 1.89
C ALA A 269 -10.47 32.70 1.72
N ALA A 270 -11.32 33.24 0.85
CA ALA A 270 -11.49 34.68 0.74
C ALA A 270 -11.99 35.29 2.06
N VAL A 271 -12.93 34.62 2.75
CA VAL A 271 -13.44 35.05 4.05
C VAL A 271 -12.40 34.82 5.16
N ILE A 272 -11.72 33.66 5.14
CA ILE A 272 -10.65 33.36 6.11
C ILE A 272 -9.50 34.37 5.98
N GLU A 273 -9.05 34.64 4.76
CA GLU A 273 -8.03 35.66 4.48
C GLU A 273 -8.49 37.04 4.94
N ALA A 274 -9.76 37.40 4.73
CA ALA A 274 -10.28 38.69 5.17
C ALA A 274 -10.29 38.82 6.71
N CYS A 275 -10.59 37.74 7.44
CA CYS A 275 -10.50 37.73 8.90
C CYS A 275 -9.05 37.95 9.36
N MET A 276 -8.10 37.21 8.78
CA MET A 276 -6.67 37.39 9.05
C MET A 276 -6.19 38.80 8.67
N ALA A 277 -6.66 39.33 7.54
CA ALA A 277 -6.33 40.67 7.10
C ALA A 277 -6.83 41.73 8.07
N ALA A 278 -8.08 41.62 8.53
CA ALA A 278 -8.68 42.49 9.53
C ALA A 278 -7.96 42.40 10.90
N GLN A 279 -7.36 41.24 11.22
CA GLN A 279 -6.53 41.08 12.43
C GLN A 279 -5.19 41.80 12.33
N LEU A 280 -4.47 41.64 11.22
CA LEU A 280 -3.17 42.30 11.00
C LEU A 280 -3.29 43.83 10.88
N GLY A 281 -4.44 44.34 10.42
CA GLY A 281 -4.64 45.75 10.12
C GLY A 281 -3.79 46.25 8.91
N GLY A 282 -3.93 47.54 8.56
CA GLY A 282 -3.20 48.15 7.44
C GLY A 282 -3.64 47.68 6.05
N ARG A 283 -3.00 48.16 4.97
CA ARG A 283 -3.35 47.77 3.58
C ARG A 283 -2.34 46.79 2.96
N ARG A 284 -1.05 46.88 3.31
CA ARG A 284 0.01 45.99 2.80
C ARG A 284 0.20 44.81 3.73
N ARG A 285 0.20 43.60 3.18
CA ARG A 285 0.47 42.34 3.86
C ARG A 285 1.32 41.47 2.96
N SER A 286 2.22 40.72 3.56
CA SER A 286 3.03 39.72 2.90
C SER A 286 2.48 38.31 3.16
N GLU A 287 2.86 37.35 2.32
CA GLU A 287 2.58 35.93 2.57
C GLU A 287 3.13 35.48 3.94
N GLY A 288 4.27 36.05 4.37
CA GLY A 288 4.87 35.78 5.68
C GLY A 288 4.01 36.22 6.87
N ASP A 289 3.25 37.32 6.74
CA ASP A 289 2.36 37.79 7.81
C ASP A 289 1.21 36.82 8.05
N TYR A 290 0.64 36.27 6.97
CA TYR A 290 -0.37 35.23 7.07
C TYR A 290 0.18 33.93 7.63
N LEU A 291 1.40 33.52 7.23
CA LEU A 291 2.02 32.31 7.76
C LEU A 291 2.21 32.34 9.28
N ASN A 292 2.57 33.49 9.85
CA ASN A 292 2.70 33.64 11.30
C ASN A 292 1.36 33.42 12.03
N LEU A 293 0.27 34.02 11.52
CA LEU A 293 -1.08 33.78 12.08
C LEU A 293 -1.53 32.34 11.90
N MET A 294 -1.22 31.70 10.76
CA MET A 294 -1.55 30.29 10.55
C MET A 294 -0.80 29.37 11.52
N ALA A 295 0.43 29.71 11.90
CA ALA A 295 1.23 28.91 12.83
C ALA A 295 0.67 28.92 14.26
N GLU A 296 -0.10 29.95 14.62
CA GLU A 296 -0.82 30.04 15.90
C GLU A 296 -2.13 29.24 15.89
N LEU A 297 -2.63 28.85 14.72
CA LEU A 297 -3.91 28.19 14.55
C LEU A 297 -3.84 26.72 15.01
N VAL A 298 -4.61 26.38 16.05
CA VAL A 298 -4.92 24.98 16.38
C VAL A 298 -6.17 24.59 15.61
N TRP A 299 -6.03 23.75 14.59
CA TRP A 299 -7.18 23.30 13.80
C TRP A 299 -6.96 21.91 13.17
N ALA A 300 -8.06 21.31 12.71
CA ALA A 300 -8.06 20.12 11.90
C ALA A 300 -9.03 20.24 10.71
N PRO A 301 -8.67 19.72 9.53
CA PRO A 301 -9.61 19.62 8.41
C PRO A 301 -10.74 18.64 8.75
N SER A 302 -11.92 18.88 8.17
CA SER A 302 -13.05 17.95 8.31
C SER A 302 -12.92 16.80 7.31
N VAL A 303 -13.11 15.57 7.79
CA VAL A 303 -13.16 14.34 6.99
C VAL A 303 -14.50 13.64 7.27
N LEU A 304 -15.50 13.95 6.46
CA LEU A 304 -16.87 13.50 6.68
C LEU A 304 -17.18 12.26 5.82
N GLY A 305 -17.50 11.15 6.48
CA GLY A 305 -18.09 9.97 5.83
C GLY A 305 -19.55 10.24 5.46
N LEU A 306 -19.86 10.32 4.16
CA LEU A 306 -21.20 10.66 3.69
C LEU A 306 -22.12 9.43 3.52
N GLN A 307 -21.54 8.22 3.46
CA GLN A 307 -22.26 6.96 3.35
C GLN A 307 -22.05 6.09 4.59
N ALA A 308 -23.06 5.30 4.95
CA ALA A 308 -22.94 4.29 6.00
C ALA A 308 -22.12 3.10 5.48
N GLY A 309 -20.89 2.94 5.97
CA GLY A 309 -20.03 1.81 5.66
C GLY A 309 -18.55 2.12 5.92
N GLN A 310 -17.86 1.23 6.63
CA GLN A 310 -16.41 1.36 6.84
C GLN A 310 -15.67 1.26 5.50
N LYS A 311 -14.68 2.14 5.29
CA LYS A 311 -13.75 2.09 4.16
C LYS A 311 -13.06 0.73 4.15
N VAL A 312 -13.07 0.05 3.00
CA VAL A 312 -12.38 -1.24 2.81
C VAL A 312 -11.15 -1.00 1.96
N ASN A 313 -9.98 -1.31 2.51
CA ASN A 313 -8.72 -1.25 1.78
C ASN A 313 -8.52 -2.55 1.01
N GLN A 314 -8.24 -2.43 -0.29
CA GLN A 314 -8.14 -3.57 -1.18
C GLN A 314 -6.68 -3.85 -1.56
N PHE A 315 -6.30 -5.12 -1.56
CA PHE A 315 -5.01 -5.60 -2.02
C PHE A 315 -5.17 -6.78 -2.98
N ALA A 316 -4.11 -7.11 -3.70
CA ALA A 316 -3.99 -8.33 -4.48
C ALA A 316 -2.87 -9.21 -3.91
N PHE A 317 -3.00 -10.52 -4.06
CA PHE A 317 -1.95 -11.44 -3.68
C PHE A 317 -1.77 -12.50 -4.76
N VAL A 318 -0.52 -12.70 -5.17
CA VAL A 318 -0.18 -13.65 -6.24
C VAL A 318 0.39 -14.91 -5.62
N ILE A 319 -0.26 -16.04 -5.89
CA ILE A 319 0.24 -17.37 -5.56
C ILE A 319 0.67 -18.14 -6.80
N HIS A 320 1.41 -19.21 -6.58
CA HIS A 320 1.67 -20.21 -7.59
C HIS A 320 1.57 -21.61 -6.97
N PRO A 321 1.21 -22.63 -7.76
CA PRO A 321 1.26 -24.00 -7.27
C PRO A 321 2.72 -24.34 -6.89
N LEU A 322 2.94 -24.73 -5.63
CA LEU A 322 4.27 -25.13 -5.12
C LEU A 322 4.77 -26.43 -5.77
N SER A 323 3.83 -27.28 -6.22
CA SER A 323 4.11 -28.48 -7.01
C SER A 323 2.92 -28.82 -7.92
N ALA A 324 3.10 -29.75 -8.85
CA ALA A 324 2.00 -30.28 -9.66
C ALA A 324 0.78 -30.76 -8.84
N ARG A 325 0.99 -31.21 -7.59
CA ARG A 325 -0.11 -31.67 -6.72
C ARG A 325 -1.09 -30.54 -6.37
N TYR A 326 -0.57 -29.35 -6.12
CA TYR A 326 -1.37 -28.16 -5.78
C TYR A 326 -2.14 -27.59 -6.98
N ILE A 327 -1.73 -27.91 -8.22
CA ILE A 327 -2.50 -27.54 -9.42
C ILE A 327 -3.90 -28.17 -9.38
N PHE A 328 -4.03 -29.35 -8.79
CA PHE A 328 -5.30 -30.07 -8.68
C PHE A 328 -6.25 -29.53 -7.61
N ASN A 329 -5.82 -28.59 -6.75
CA ASN A 329 -6.71 -27.94 -5.79
C ASN A 329 -7.71 -26.99 -6.49
N HIS A 330 -7.42 -26.59 -7.73
CA HIS A 330 -8.36 -25.83 -8.53
C HIS A 330 -9.56 -26.71 -8.96
N PRO A 331 -10.82 -26.30 -8.75
CA PRO A 331 -12.01 -27.11 -9.05
C PRO A 331 -12.05 -27.64 -10.49
N LEU A 332 -11.68 -26.80 -11.46
CA LEU A 332 -11.63 -27.17 -12.89
C LEU A 332 -10.52 -28.16 -13.26
N LEU A 333 -9.50 -28.34 -12.41
CA LEU A 333 -8.34 -29.18 -12.71
C LEU A 333 -8.29 -30.46 -11.86
N ARG A 334 -9.19 -30.63 -10.88
CA ARG A 334 -9.32 -31.84 -10.06
C ARG A 334 -9.41 -33.13 -10.87
N PHE A 335 -10.02 -33.08 -12.05
CA PHE A 335 -10.22 -34.23 -12.93
C PHE A 335 -8.91 -34.71 -13.56
N PHE A 336 -7.93 -33.83 -13.82
CA PHE A 336 -6.67 -34.18 -14.48
C PHE A 336 -5.65 -34.89 -13.57
N ARG A 337 -6.05 -35.33 -12.37
CA ARG A 337 -5.18 -36.05 -11.40
C ARG A 337 -4.57 -37.34 -11.95
N TRP A 338 -5.13 -37.91 -13.02
CA TRP A 338 -4.60 -39.12 -13.67
C TRP A 338 -3.50 -38.85 -14.70
N LEU A 339 -3.28 -37.60 -15.11
CA LEU A 339 -2.25 -37.25 -16.10
C LEU A 339 -0.86 -37.17 -15.46
N PRO A 340 0.23 -37.47 -16.20
CA PRO A 340 1.57 -37.33 -15.66
C PRO A 340 1.86 -35.87 -15.25
N HIS A 341 2.36 -35.68 -14.03
CA HIS A 341 2.58 -34.35 -13.43
C HIS A 341 3.38 -33.39 -14.33
N SER A 342 4.40 -33.90 -15.03
CA SER A 342 5.27 -33.11 -15.91
C SER A 342 4.51 -32.45 -17.08
N TRP A 343 3.45 -33.11 -17.55
CA TRP A 343 2.63 -32.63 -18.67
C TRP A 343 1.61 -31.60 -18.19
N VAL A 344 1.01 -31.81 -17.02
CA VAL A 344 0.10 -30.85 -16.39
C VAL A 344 0.83 -29.54 -16.12
N GLU A 345 2.04 -29.58 -15.54
CA GLU A 345 2.86 -28.38 -15.32
C GLU A 345 3.20 -27.64 -16.61
N TRP A 346 3.47 -28.37 -17.69
CA TRP A 346 3.77 -27.77 -18.99
C TRP A 346 2.53 -27.08 -19.57
N LEU A 347 1.38 -27.73 -19.57
CA LEU A 347 0.10 -27.19 -20.05
C LEU A 347 -0.32 -25.94 -19.28
N THR A 348 -0.29 -25.97 -17.94
CA THR A 348 -0.69 -24.81 -17.13
C THR A 348 0.24 -23.61 -17.35
N ALA A 349 1.52 -23.83 -17.64
CA ALA A 349 2.46 -22.74 -17.92
C ALA A 349 2.13 -21.96 -19.21
N TYR A 350 1.28 -22.48 -20.11
CA TYR A 350 0.76 -21.72 -21.27
C TYR A 350 -0.53 -20.96 -20.96
N SER A 351 -1.15 -21.21 -19.80
CA SER A 351 -2.35 -20.47 -19.38
C SER A 351 -2.02 -19.03 -18.98
N PRO A 352 -2.93 -18.08 -19.22
CA PRO A 352 -2.82 -16.73 -18.68
C PRO A 352 -2.99 -16.76 -17.15
N PRO A 353 -2.54 -15.72 -16.44
CA PRO A 353 -2.82 -15.59 -15.01
C PRO A 353 -4.35 -15.55 -14.77
N LEU A 354 -4.77 -16.13 -13.65
CA LEU A 354 -6.18 -16.31 -13.30
C LEU A 354 -6.50 -15.67 -11.96
N TYR A 355 -7.64 -15.02 -11.89
CA TYR A 355 -8.30 -14.67 -10.64
C TYR A 355 -8.90 -15.94 -10.01
N LEU A 356 -8.65 -16.15 -8.72
CA LEU A 356 -9.10 -17.32 -7.98
C LEU A 356 -10.30 -17.00 -7.09
N SER A 357 -10.13 -16.06 -6.16
CA SER A 357 -11.10 -15.77 -5.12
C SER A 357 -10.94 -14.36 -4.54
N ARG A 358 -11.92 -13.92 -3.75
CA ARG A 358 -11.86 -12.70 -2.95
C ARG A 358 -11.68 -13.09 -1.48
N ILE A 359 -10.64 -12.56 -0.85
CA ILE A 359 -10.39 -12.68 0.58
C ILE A 359 -11.24 -11.63 1.30
N LYS A 360 -12.04 -12.04 2.28
CA LYS A 360 -12.93 -11.17 3.07
C LYS A 360 -12.70 -11.38 4.57
N GLY A 361 -13.28 -10.52 5.40
CA GLY A 361 -13.34 -10.72 6.85
C GLY A 361 -12.09 -10.32 7.64
N ILE A 362 -11.04 -9.81 6.98
CA ILE A 362 -9.87 -9.25 7.65
C ILE A 362 -10.23 -7.87 8.23
N GLN A 363 -10.01 -7.70 9.53
CA GLN A 363 -10.29 -6.44 10.21
C GLN A 363 -9.31 -6.20 11.36
N SER A 364 -8.76 -4.99 11.41
CA SER A 364 -7.94 -4.54 12.53
C SER A 364 -8.80 -4.40 13.79
N PRO A 365 -8.48 -5.06 14.91
CA PRO A 365 -9.25 -4.98 16.15
C PRO A 365 -9.07 -3.62 16.85
N VAL A 366 -7.96 -2.91 16.57
CA VAL A 366 -7.63 -1.63 17.20
C VAL A 366 -8.24 -0.46 16.43
N THR A 367 -8.13 -0.47 15.10
CA THR A 367 -8.56 0.66 14.26
C THR A 367 -9.93 0.42 13.61
N GLY A 368 -10.45 -0.81 13.63
CA GLY A 368 -11.66 -1.19 12.90
C GLY A 368 -11.50 -1.21 11.36
N GLN A 369 -10.33 -0.81 10.84
CA GLN A 369 -10.05 -0.76 9.40
C GLN A 369 -10.13 -2.17 8.79
N ARG A 370 -10.93 -2.29 7.73
CA ARG A 370 -11.15 -3.55 7.01
C ARG A 370 -10.20 -3.65 5.83
N ALA A 371 -9.73 -4.87 5.57
CA ALA A 371 -8.95 -5.19 4.38
C ALA A 371 -9.62 -6.34 3.59
N GLU A 372 -9.57 -6.25 2.26
CA GLU A 372 -10.04 -7.31 1.38
C GLU A 372 -9.00 -7.59 0.30
N GLY A 373 -8.80 -8.87 -0.01
CA GLY A 373 -7.78 -9.33 -0.94
C GLY A 373 -8.37 -9.89 -2.23
N PHE A 374 -7.67 -9.76 -3.34
CA PHE A 374 -7.93 -10.52 -4.57
C PHE A 374 -6.81 -11.55 -4.75
N LEU A 375 -7.15 -12.83 -4.74
CA LEU A 375 -6.18 -13.90 -4.89
C LEU A 375 -6.02 -14.27 -6.37
N TYR A 376 -4.78 -14.29 -6.85
CA TYR A 376 -4.44 -14.63 -8.23
C TYR A 376 -3.46 -15.79 -8.29
N THR A 377 -3.48 -16.54 -9.39
CA THR A 377 -2.42 -17.49 -9.73
C THR A 377 -1.75 -17.15 -11.05
N LEU A 378 -0.43 -17.33 -11.11
CA LEU A 378 0.34 -17.25 -12.34
C LEU A 378 0.11 -18.42 -13.31
N GLY A 379 -0.41 -19.54 -12.82
CA GLY A 379 -0.56 -20.78 -13.61
C GLY A 379 0.76 -21.51 -13.92
N ALA A 380 1.91 -21.06 -13.39
CA ALA A 380 3.22 -21.65 -13.61
C ALA A 380 3.84 -22.19 -12.31
N THR A 381 4.48 -23.36 -12.36
CA THR A 381 5.27 -23.90 -11.24
C THR A 381 6.67 -23.28 -11.15
N PRO A 382 7.38 -23.37 -10.00
CA PRO A 382 8.76 -22.90 -9.86
C PRO A 382 9.68 -23.40 -10.99
N ARG A 383 9.60 -24.71 -11.27
CA ARG A 383 10.38 -25.37 -12.34
C ARG A 383 10.14 -24.74 -13.72
N GLN A 384 8.91 -24.34 -14.02
CA GLN A 384 8.54 -23.73 -15.29
C GLN A 384 8.94 -22.25 -15.38
N MET A 385 8.96 -21.55 -14.24
CA MET A 385 9.43 -20.16 -14.15
C MET A 385 10.96 -20.08 -14.34
N MET A 386 11.73 -20.97 -13.69
CA MET A 386 13.20 -20.98 -13.80
C MET A 386 13.72 -21.35 -15.19
N ARG A 387 12.98 -22.19 -15.93
CA ARG A 387 13.35 -22.62 -17.29
C ARG A 387 13.12 -21.54 -18.35
N ARG A 388 12.48 -20.44 -18.01
CA ARG A 388 12.11 -19.37 -18.94
C ARG A 388 12.80 -18.07 -18.52
N ASP A 389 12.87 -17.15 -19.47
CA ASP A 389 13.34 -15.80 -19.21
C ASP A 389 12.45 -15.08 -18.18
N PRO A 390 13.00 -14.29 -17.24
CA PRO A 390 12.23 -13.56 -16.22
C PRO A 390 11.09 -12.69 -16.78
N SER A 391 11.20 -12.17 -18.01
CA SER A 391 10.15 -11.39 -18.68
C SER A 391 8.83 -12.16 -18.84
N PHE A 392 8.87 -13.51 -18.84
CA PHE A 392 7.69 -14.36 -18.84
C PHE A 392 6.86 -14.18 -17.56
N THR A 393 7.53 -14.07 -16.42
CA THR A 393 6.89 -13.86 -15.11
C THR A 393 6.45 -12.41 -14.96
N TYR A 394 7.31 -11.45 -15.33
CA TYR A 394 6.99 -10.02 -15.21
C TYR A 394 5.73 -9.63 -16.00
N ARG A 395 5.60 -10.08 -17.26
CA ARG A 395 4.41 -9.80 -18.08
C ARG A 395 3.11 -10.29 -17.43
N ARG A 396 3.15 -11.41 -16.71
CA ARG A 396 1.96 -11.93 -16.01
C ARG A 396 1.67 -11.17 -14.73
N LEU A 397 2.70 -10.82 -13.96
CA LEU A 397 2.55 -10.00 -12.77
C LEU A 397 1.95 -8.63 -13.12
N LEU A 398 2.37 -8.01 -14.23
CA LEU A 398 1.80 -6.76 -14.73
C LEU A 398 0.35 -6.91 -15.20
N GLN A 399 -0.01 -8.03 -15.84
CA GLN A 399 -1.40 -8.32 -16.18
C GLN A 399 -2.29 -8.46 -14.94
N ILE A 400 -1.78 -9.12 -13.89
CA ILE A 400 -2.49 -9.21 -12.61
C ILE A 400 -2.60 -7.83 -11.97
N ALA A 401 -1.53 -7.04 -11.94
CA ALA A 401 -1.53 -5.71 -11.36
C ALA A 401 -2.57 -4.80 -12.02
N GLN A 402 -2.69 -4.83 -13.34
CA GLN A 402 -3.71 -4.08 -14.08
C GLN A 402 -5.15 -4.54 -13.76
N ASP A 403 -5.42 -5.84 -13.69
CA ASP A 403 -6.74 -6.36 -13.32
C ASP A 403 -7.08 -6.05 -11.85
N ALA A 404 -6.08 -6.15 -10.95
CA ALA A 404 -6.22 -5.84 -9.54
C ALA A 404 -6.50 -4.34 -9.31
N GLU A 405 -5.78 -3.45 -10.00
CA GLU A 405 -6.02 -2.01 -10.00
C GLU A 405 -7.45 -1.69 -10.46
N ALA A 406 -7.91 -2.31 -11.54
CA ALA A 406 -9.27 -2.14 -12.05
C ALA A 406 -10.35 -2.59 -11.04
N ARG A 407 -10.01 -3.52 -10.14
CA ARG A 407 -10.87 -3.97 -9.03
C ARG A 407 -10.74 -3.13 -7.75
N GLY A 408 -9.87 -2.12 -7.77
CA GLY A 408 -9.64 -1.17 -6.67
C GLY A 408 -8.50 -1.53 -5.72
N ALA A 409 -7.73 -2.59 -6.01
CA ALA A 409 -6.53 -2.89 -5.24
C ALA A 409 -5.49 -1.77 -5.40
N ARG A 410 -4.72 -1.51 -4.34
CA ARG A 410 -3.64 -0.49 -4.34
C ARG A 410 -2.28 -1.04 -3.94
N LEU A 411 -2.25 -2.31 -3.54
CA LEU A 411 -1.06 -3.05 -3.14
C LEU A 411 -1.17 -4.47 -3.69
N MET A 412 -0.04 -5.05 -4.13
CA MET A 412 0.08 -6.42 -4.59
C MET A 412 1.22 -7.14 -3.87
N GLY A 413 0.90 -8.24 -3.20
CA GLY A 413 1.89 -9.15 -2.63
C GLY A 413 2.36 -10.21 -3.63
N LEU A 414 3.68 -10.43 -3.68
CA LEU A 414 4.34 -11.44 -4.50
C LEU A 414 4.63 -12.68 -3.64
N GLY A 415 3.81 -13.72 -3.76
CA GLY A 415 3.98 -14.95 -2.99
C GLY A 415 5.11 -15.84 -3.50
N ALA A 416 5.86 -16.41 -2.55
CA ALA A 416 6.82 -17.50 -2.74
C ALA A 416 7.78 -17.25 -3.92
N PHE A 417 7.83 -18.13 -4.91
CA PHE A 417 8.82 -18.08 -5.98
C PHE A 417 8.67 -16.87 -6.91
N THR A 418 7.53 -16.17 -6.86
CA THR A 418 7.33 -14.94 -7.66
C THR A 418 8.19 -13.78 -7.19
N SER A 419 8.62 -13.77 -5.92
CA SER A 419 9.55 -12.78 -5.37
C SER A 419 11.02 -13.18 -5.52
N ILE A 420 11.31 -14.40 -5.98
CA ILE A 420 12.68 -14.92 -6.17
C ILE A 420 13.13 -14.78 -7.63
N VAL A 421 12.20 -14.93 -8.58
CA VAL A 421 12.51 -14.89 -10.02
C VAL A 421 12.92 -13.49 -10.44
N GLY A 422 14.08 -13.40 -11.11
CA GLY A 422 14.58 -12.16 -11.68
C GLY A 422 15.19 -11.21 -10.64
N ASP A 423 14.66 -9.99 -10.58
CA ASP A 423 15.17 -8.87 -9.77
C ASP A 423 14.41 -8.66 -8.45
N ALA A 424 13.70 -9.69 -7.99
CA ALA A 424 12.93 -9.67 -6.73
C ALA A 424 11.86 -8.56 -6.67
N GLY A 425 11.19 -8.34 -7.80
CA GLY A 425 10.02 -7.48 -7.90
C GLY A 425 10.32 -6.02 -8.24
N ILE A 426 11.59 -5.64 -8.43
CA ILE A 426 11.98 -4.25 -8.76
C ILE A 426 11.34 -3.82 -10.08
N THR A 427 11.49 -4.61 -11.16
CA THR A 427 10.90 -4.28 -12.47
C THR A 427 9.37 -4.18 -12.39
N VAL A 428 8.73 -5.05 -11.59
CA VAL A 428 7.27 -5.06 -11.44
C VAL A 428 6.81 -3.84 -10.66
N ALA A 429 7.47 -3.49 -9.56
CA ALA A 429 7.19 -2.30 -8.76
C ALA A 429 7.32 -1.00 -9.58
N GLN A 430 8.34 -0.92 -10.45
CA GLN A 430 8.56 0.24 -11.32
C GLN A 430 7.53 0.39 -12.45
N GLN A 431 6.87 -0.70 -12.86
CA GLN A 431 5.94 -0.69 -14.01
C GLN A 431 4.47 -0.86 -13.60
N ALA A 432 4.20 -1.32 -12.38
CA ALA A 432 2.85 -1.46 -11.87
C ALA A 432 2.33 -0.14 -11.29
N GLU A 433 1.06 0.17 -11.58
CA GLU A 433 0.39 1.35 -11.03
C GLU A 433 0.05 1.18 -9.54
N ILE A 434 -0.02 -0.06 -9.05
CA ILE A 434 -0.24 -0.41 -7.65
C ILE A 434 1.08 -0.75 -6.95
N ALA A 435 1.15 -0.51 -5.64
CA ALA A 435 2.33 -0.84 -4.85
C ALA A 435 2.62 -2.34 -4.86
N VAL A 436 3.87 -2.72 -4.64
CA VAL A 436 4.30 -4.12 -4.63
C VAL A 436 5.07 -4.43 -3.35
N THR A 437 4.83 -5.61 -2.79
CA THR A 437 5.69 -6.16 -1.73
C THR A 437 5.95 -7.65 -1.93
N SER A 438 7.13 -8.12 -1.54
CA SER A 438 7.46 -9.56 -1.51
C SER A 438 6.96 -10.28 -0.25
N GLY A 439 6.63 -9.55 0.82
CA GLY A 439 6.26 -10.19 2.09
C GLY A 439 7.46 -10.63 2.95
N ASN A 440 8.68 -10.34 2.52
CA ASN A 440 9.88 -10.86 3.17
C ASN A 440 10.15 -10.21 4.53
N SER A 441 9.72 -8.95 4.76
CA SER A 441 9.98 -8.28 6.03
C SER A 441 9.19 -8.93 7.17
N LEU A 442 7.91 -9.20 6.97
CA LEU A 442 7.09 -9.93 7.95
C LEU A 442 7.51 -11.40 8.04
N THR A 443 8.01 -11.99 6.96
CA THR A 443 8.57 -13.36 7.00
C THR A 443 9.77 -13.44 7.94
N VAL A 444 10.71 -12.48 7.88
CA VAL A 444 11.82 -12.39 8.83
C VAL A 444 11.30 -12.26 10.27
N ALA A 445 10.36 -11.33 10.49
CA ALA A 445 9.82 -11.08 11.83
C ALA A 445 9.09 -12.31 12.40
N ALA A 446 8.27 -12.98 11.59
CA ALA A 446 7.56 -14.20 11.96
C ALA A 446 8.52 -15.37 12.24
N THR A 447 9.57 -15.51 11.42
CA THR A 447 10.60 -16.54 11.60
C THR A 447 11.31 -16.35 12.94
N LEU A 448 11.79 -15.15 13.24
CA LEU A 448 12.52 -14.87 14.47
C LEU A 448 11.62 -14.97 15.71
N GLU A 449 10.35 -14.54 15.62
CA GLU A 449 9.39 -14.72 16.71
C GLU A 449 9.09 -16.21 16.97
N THR A 450 8.94 -17.01 15.91
CA THR A 450 8.71 -18.46 16.01
C THR A 450 9.94 -19.17 16.57
N ALA A 451 11.14 -18.81 16.08
CA ALA A 451 12.41 -19.31 16.59
C ALA A 451 12.57 -19.04 18.09
N LYS A 452 12.27 -17.80 18.52
CA LYS A 452 12.27 -17.41 19.93
C LYS A 452 11.33 -18.28 20.77
N GLN A 453 10.10 -18.51 20.31
CA GLN A 453 9.15 -19.38 21.03
C GLN A 453 9.64 -20.83 21.10
N ALA A 454 10.23 -21.34 20.02
CA ALA A 454 10.76 -22.69 19.95
C ALA A 454 11.90 -22.93 20.95
N VAL A 455 12.91 -22.05 20.97
CA VAL A 455 14.05 -22.21 21.89
C VAL A 455 13.62 -22.09 23.36
N LEU A 456 12.69 -21.19 23.68
CA LEU A 456 12.12 -21.06 25.03
C LEU A 456 11.39 -22.36 25.44
N LYS A 457 10.58 -22.93 24.55
CA LYS A 457 9.84 -24.18 24.83
C LYS A 457 10.77 -25.40 24.92
N LEU A 458 11.94 -25.38 24.31
CA LEU A 458 12.99 -26.41 24.51
C LEU A 458 13.89 -26.15 25.72
N GLY A 459 13.56 -25.18 26.58
CA GLY A 459 14.19 -24.99 27.88
C GLY A 459 15.34 -23.97 27.91
N VAL A 460 15.57 -23.21 26.83
CA VAL A 460 16.50 -22.08 26.86
C VAL A 460 15.91 -20.98 27.75
N LYS A 461 16.62 -20.60 28.82
CA LYS A 461 16.15 -19.59 29.80
C LYS A 461 16.64 -18.18 29.48
N ASP A 462 17.84 -18.06 28.95
CA ASP A 462 18.47 -16.79 28.59
C ASP A 462 18.67 -16.73 27.08
N LEU A 463 17.95 -15.83 26.42
CA LEU A 463 17.99 -15.64 24.97
C LEU A 463 19.18 -14.77 24.51
N THR A 464 19.99 -14.27 25.44
CA THR A 464 21.24 -13.57 25.13
C THR A 464 22.44 -14.52 25.09
N GLN A 465 22.24 -15.77 25.50
CA GLN A 465 23.25 -16.81 25.54
C GLN A 465 22.92 -17.90 24.52
N GLY A 466 23.93 -18.36 23.79
CA GLY A 466 23.81 -19.45 22.83
C GLY A 466 24.49 -19.16 21.51
N GLN A 467 24.50 -20.15 20.63
CA GLN A 467 25.10 -20.06 19.31
C GLN A 467 24.03 -20.19 18.23
N ALA A 468 24.00 -19.24 17.30
CA ALA A 468 23.07 -19.27 16.17
C ALA A 468 23.79 -19.31 14.83
N MET A 469 23.23 -20.07 13.89
CA MET A 469 23.69 -20.17 12.51
C MET A 469 22.60 -19.74 11.54
N VAL A 470 23.00 -19.03 10.48
CA VAL A 470 22.12 -18.74 9.34
C VAL A 470 22.69 -19.35 8.07
N VAL A 471 21.96 -20.31 7.48
CA VAL A 471 22.31 -20.94 6.20
C VAL A 471 21.54 -20.27 5.07
N GLY A 472 22.27 -19.76 4.07
CA GLY A 472 21.74 -18.78 3.13
C GLY A 472 21.87 -17.34 3.64
N ALA A 473 22.86 -17.06 4.50
CA ALA A 473 23.04 -15.77 5.19
C ALA A 473 23.13 -14.56 4.24
N THR A 474 23.55 -14.73 2.99
CA THR A 474 23.67 -13.62 2.02
C THR A 474 22.41 -13.38 1.18
N GLY A 475 21.32 -14.13 1.46
CA GLY A 475 20.00 -13.90 0.90
C GLY A 475 19.26 -12.73 1.57
N SER A 476 18.11 -12.36 1.01
CA SER A 476 17.29 -11.24 1.53
C SER A 476 16.86 -11.46 2.98
N ILE A 477 16.25 -12.61 3.27
CA ILE A 477 15.79 -12.99 4.61
C ILE A 477 16.98 -13.29 5.53
N GLY A 478 17.93 -14.11 5.03
CA GLY A 478 19.09 -14.56 5.80
C GLY A 478 19.98 -13.42 6.29
N SER A 479 20.18 -12.38 5.49
CA SER A 479 21.06 -11.25 5.87
C SER A 479 20.49 -10.44 7.03
N VAL A 480 19.17 -10.19 7.02
CA VAL A 480 18.51 -9.49 8.12
C VAL A 480 18.40 -10.38 9.36
N CYS A 481 18.09 -11.67 9.20
CA CYS A 481 18.12 -12.63 10.31
C CYS A 481 19.51 -12.64 10.98
N SER A 482 20.58 -12.68 10.18
CA SER A 482 21.97 -12.66 10.68
C SER A 482 22.28 -11.39 11.49
N ARG A 483 21.87 -10.22 10.99
CA ARG A 483 22.07 -8.93 11.66
C ARG A 483 21.28 -8.84 12.98
N LEU A 484 20.02 -9.25 12.97
CA LEU A 484 19.17 -9.22 14.17
C LEU A 484 19.63 -10.25 15.22
N LEU A 485 20.06 -11.44 14.80
CA LEU A 485 20.62 -12.44 15.71
C LEU A 485 21.95 -11.97 16.31
N ALA A 486 22.82 -11.33 15.53
CA ALA A 486 24.06 -10.74 16.05
C ALA A 486 23.78 -9.67 17.13
N GLN A 487 22.76 -8.82 16.93
CA GLN A 487 22.33 -7.83 17.93
C GLN A 487 21.76 -8.48 19.20
N ALA A 488 21.11 -9.64 19.08
CA ALA A 488 20.46 -10.32 20.20
C ALA A 488 21.41 -11.22 21.02
N LEU A 489 22.29 -11.97 20.34
CA LEU A 489 23.15 -13.00 20.95
C LEU A 489 24.61 -12.57 21.10
N GLY A 490 25.05 -11.54 20.37
CA GLY A 490 26.47 -11.16 20.32
C GLY A 490 27.38 -12.14 19.58
N ALA A 491 26.87 -13.28 19.11
CA ALA A 491 27.60 -14.25 18.29
C ALA A 491 26.70 -14.85 17.19
N VAL A 492 27.21 -14.98 15.97
CA VAL A 492 26.48 -15.60 14.85
C VAL A 492 27.43 -16.25 13.83
N THR A 493 27.03 -17.42 13.32
CA THR A 493 27.72 -18.13 12.23
C THR A 493 26.96 -17.95 10.91
N LEU A 494 27.64 -17.42 9.90
CA LEU A 494 27.05 -17.12 8.59
C LEU A 494 27.50 -18.15 7.57
N VAL A 495 26.55 -18.81 6.92
CA VAL A 495 26.83 -19.83 5.91
C VAL A 495 26.24 -19.45 4.55
N ALA A 496 27.08 -19.35 3.53
CA ALA A 496 26.67 -19.12 2.14
C ALA A 496 27.77 -19.52 1.14
N PRO A 497 27.43 -19.89 -0.11
CA PRO A 497 28.41 -20.41 -1.07
C PRO A 497 29.39 -19.36 -1.63
N ARG A 498 29.17 -18.06 -1.37
CA ARG A 498 29.95 -16.95 -1.94
C ARG A 498 30.74 -16.22 -0.85
N PRO A 499 32.04 -16.50 -0.70
CA PRO A 499 32.88 -15.90 0.34
C PRO A 499 32.90 -14.38 0.32
N GLU A 500 32.93 -13.76 -0.86
CA GLU A 500 32.98 -12.31 -1.01
C GLU A 500 31.74 -11.61 -0.42
N ARG A 501 30.57 -12.23 -0.56
CA ARG A 501 29.32 -11.71 0.04
C ARG A 501 29.26 -11.96 1.54
N LEU A 502 29.82 -13.07 2.03
CA LEU A 502 29.94 -13.34 3.47
C LEU A 502 30.86 -12.33 4.15
N ILE A 503 32.01 -12.03 3.55
CA ILE A 503 32.96 -11.03 4.08
C ILE A 503 32.30 -9.66 4.16
N ALA A 504 31.55 -9.26 3.13
CA ALA A 504 30.80 -8.00 3.14
C ALA A 504 29.75 -7.96 4.26
N LEU A 505 28.94 -9.01 4.40
CA LEU A 505 27.92 -9.10 5.45
C LEU A 505 28.53 -9.13 6.86
N LYS A 506 29.65 -9.84 7.04
CA LYS A 506 30.41 -9.84 8.31
C LYS A 506 30.84 -8.44 8.70
N ARG A 507 31.50 -7.71 7.80
CA ARG A 507 31.94 -6.32 8.04
C ARG A 507 30.77 -5.41 8.37
N GLN A 508 29.64 -5.59 7.69
CA GLN A 508 28.43 -4.84 7.96
C GLN A 508 27.90 -5.12 9.38
N ILE A 509 27.81 -6.38 9.79
CA ILE A 509 27.36 -6.76 11.14
C ILE A 509 28.30 -6.19 12.22
N GLU A 510 29.61 -6.32 12.03
CA GLU A 510 30.61 -5.81 12.98
C GLU A 510 30.57 -4.28 13.11
N ALA A 511 30.23 -3.57 12.02
CA ALA A 511 30.06 -2.11 12.04
C ALA A 511 28.76 -1.69 12.75
N GLU A 512 27.66 -2.43 12.53
CA GLU A 512 26.36 -2.14 13.13
C GLU A 512 26.25 -2.59 14.60
N THR A 513 27.01 -3.62 14.97
CA THR A 513 27.01 -4.25 16.30
C THR A 513 28.46 -4.42 16.79
N PRO A 514 29.11 -3.34 17.28
CA PRO A 514 30.47 -3.42 17.77
C PRO A 514 30.62 -4.47 18.88
N GLY A 515 31.58 -5.37 18.72
CA GLY A 515 31.85 -6.47 19.66
C GLY A 515 31.16 -7.80 19.33
N ALA A 516 30.33 -7.87 18.29
CA ALA A 516 29.73 -9.13 17.84
C ALA A 516 30.80 -10.09 17.28
N GLN A 517 30.72 -11.37 17.68
CA GLN A 517 31.57 -12.44 17.16
C GLN A 517 30.92 -13.05 15.91
N VAL A 518 31.48 -12.76 14.74
CA VAL A 518 30.93 -13.25 13.46
C VAL A 518 31.86 -14.28 12.82
N THR A 519 31.38 -15.52 12.76
CA THR A 519 32.04 -16.63 12.06
C THR A 519 31.44 -16.76 10.66
N ILE A 520 32.26 -17.02 9.65
CA ILE A 520 31.81 -17.22 8.27
C ILE A 520 32.29 -18.57 7.77
N ALA A 521 31.42 -19.29 7.05
CA ALA A 521 31.75 -20.57 6.43
C ALA A 521 31.01 -20.73 5.10
N THR A 522 31.59 -21.50 4.17
CA THR A 522 30.93 -21.83 2.90
C THR A 522 30.03 -23.05 2.99
N THR A 523 30.19 -23.85 4.05
CA THR A 523 29.46 -25.08 4.36
C THR A 523 29.06 -25.07 5.84
N PRO A 524 27.91 -25.65 6.22
CA PRO A 524 27.45 -25.63 7.60
C PRO A 524 28.13 -26.70 8.48
N ASP A 525 28.63 -27.78 7.87
CA ASP A 525 29.06 -29.01 8.56
C ASP A 525 30.12 -28.76 9.65
N ASP A 526 31.05 -27.83 9.44
CA ASP A 526 32.15 -27.55 10.37
C ASP A 526 31.68 -26.95 11.71
N HIS A 527 30.49 -26.33 11.75
CA HIS A 527 30.02 -25.56 12.90
C HIS A 527 28.64 -25.99 13.40
N VAL A 528 27.89 -26.81 12.63
CA VAL A 528 26.50 -27.15 12.94
C VAL A 528 26.32 -27.85 14.30
N GLY A 529 27.34 -28.57 14.77
CA GLY A 529 27.31 -29.29 16.05
C GLY A 529 27.34 -28.40 17.29
N GLU A 530 27.67 -27.13 17.14
CA GLU A 530 27.78 -26.15 18.24
C GLU A 530 26.50 -25.31 18.41
N MET A 531 25.62 -25.33 17.41
CA MET A 531 24.51 -24.39 17.28
C MET A 531 23.27 -24.81 18.08
N ASP A 532 22.67 -23.86 18.80
CA ASP A 532 21.39 -24.01 19.49
C ASP A 532 20.21 -23.67 18.56
N LEU A 533 20.39 -22.67 17.70
CA LEU A 533 19.42 -22.22 16.71
C LEU A 533 20.06 -22.20 15.31
N ILE A 534 19.39 -22.81 14.35
CA ILE A 534 19.79 -22.77 12.94
C ILE A 534 18.61 -22.22 12.13
N ILE A 535 18.84 -21.22 11.30
CA ILE A 535 17.84 -20.70 10.36
C ILE A 535 18.30 -21.02 8.94
N THR A 536 17.46 -21.68 8.14
CA THR A 536 17.73 -21.94 6.72
C THR A 536 16.84 -21.08 5.84
N THR A 537 17.44 -20.34 4.93
CA THR A 537 16.75 -19.45 3.98
C THR A 537 17.29 -19.65 2.58
N THR A 538 17.44 -20.90 2.14
CA THR A 538 18.06 -21.18 0.84
C THR A 538 17.06 -21.13 -0.31
N SER A 539 17.60 -20.96 -1.52
CA SER A 539 16.85 -21.13 -2.77
C SER A 539 17.35 -22.34 -3.58
N SER A 540 18.13 -23.20 -2.93
CA SER A 540 18.71 -24.39 -3.55
C SER A 540 17.62 -25.43 -3.77
N PHE A 541 17.59 -26.03 -4.97
CA PHE A 541 16.61 -27.05 -5.33
C PHE A 541 17.34 -28.40 -5.43
N ASP A 542 16.81 -29.44 -4.78
CA ASP A 542 17.31 -30.83 -4.82
C ASP A 542 18.71 -31.07 -4.22
N GLN A 543 19.21 -30.22 -3.30
CA GLN A 543 20.47 -30.45 -2.57
C GLN A 543 20.25 -30.40 -1.06
N ARG A 544 20.81 -31.36 -0.32
CA ARG A 544 20.81 -31.34 1.14
C ARG A 544 21.60 -30.12 1.62
N VAL A 545 20.95 -29.29 2.42
CA VAL A 545 21.55 -28.06 2.96
C VAL A 545 22.27 -28.31 4.29
N ILE A 546 21.73 -29.20 5.14
CA ILE A 546 22.27 -29.50 6.47
C ILE A 546 22.23 -31.02 6.70
N ASP A 547 23.32 -31.59 7.23
CA ASP A 547 23.28 -32.91 7.87
C ASP A 547 22.74 -32.79 9.30
N VAL A 548 21.45 -33.07 9.48
CA VAL A 548 20.76 -33.01 10.79
C VAL A 548 21.36 -33.94 11.84
N THR A 549 22.09 -34.98 11.42
CA THR A 549 22.72 -35.94 12.34
C THR A 549 23.92 -35.32 13.08
N GLN A 550 24.48 -34.23 12.55
CA GLN A 550 25.58 -33.50 13.16
C GLN A 550 25.12 -32.43 14.16
N CYS A 551 23.83 -32.10 14.22
CA CYS A 551 23.30 -31.04 15.07
C CYS A 551 23.47 -31.33 16.57
N LYS A 552 23.61 -30.26 17.36
CA LYS A 552 23.59 -30.30 18.83
C LYS A 552 22.31 -30.96 19.36
N ALA A 553 22.40 -31.63 20.51
CA ALA A 553 21.24 -32.21 21.17
C ALA A 553 20.23 -31.11 21.56
N GLY A 554 18.99 -31.25 21.09
CA GLY A 554 17.93 -30.25 21.30
C GLY A 554 18.08 -28.96 20.50
N ALA A 555 18.80 -28.98 19.38
CA ALA A 555 18.86 -27.85 18.46
C ALA A 555 17.48 -27.53 17.86
N VAL A 556 17.23 -26.24 17.60
CA VAL A 556 16.07 -25.76 16.83
C VAL A 556 16.52 -25.41 15.43
N ILE A 557 15.82 -25.91 14.42
CA ILE A 557 16.03 -25.56 13.01
C ILE A 557 14.76 -24.89 12.48
N CYS A 558 14.88 -23.63 12.06
CA CYS A 558 13.82 -22.90 11.35
C CYS A 558 14.04 -23.00 9.85
N ASP A 559 13.27 -23.85 9.18
CA ASP A 559 13.29 -24.04 7.73
C ASP A 559 12.32 -23.06 7.06
N VAL A 560 12.87 -22.00 6.47
CA VAL A 560 12.10 -20.93 5.81
C VAL A 560 11.92 -21.22 4.31
N ALA A 561 12.65 -22.19 3.76
CA ALA A 561 12.62 -22.46 2.33
C ALA A 561 11.26 -23.05 1.90
N ARG A 562 10.83 -22.67 0.70
CA ARG A 562 9.67 -23.27 0.03
C ARG A 562 10.04 -23.59 -1.42
N PRO A 563 10.23 -24.88 -1.78
CA PRO A 563 10.07 -26.09 -0.95
C PRO A 563 11.05 -26.18 0.26
N PRO A 564 10.73 -27.00 1.29
CA PRO A 564 11.58 -27.16 2.49
C PRO A 564 12.99 -27.69 2.16
N ASP A 565 13.99 -27.25 2.93
CA ASP A 565 15.39 -27.68 2.84
C ASP A 565 15.62 -29.06 3.50
N ILE A 566 14.78 -29.45 4.46
CA ILE A 566 14.87 -30.70 5.23
C ILE A 566 13.64 -31.57 4.97
N GLU A 567 13.83 -32.89 4.78
CA GLU A 567 12.72 -33.84 4.63
C GLU A 567 12.27 -34.45 5.97
N GLU A 568 10.98 -34.81 6.09
CA GLU A 568 10.37 -35.36 7.32
C GLU A 568 11.13 -36.59 7.84
N TRP A 569 11.59 -37.46 6.94
CA TRP A 569 12.33 -38.66 7.32
C TRP A 569 13.75 -38.37 7.82
N GLU A 570 14.39 -37.29 7.36
CA GLU A 570 15.71 -36.87 7.83
C GLU A 570 15.58 -36.35 9.26
N ALA A 571 14.61 -35.47 9.51
CA ALA A 571 14.32 -34.96 10.85
C ALA A 571 13.94 -36.08 11.84
N ALA A 572 13.24 -37.12 11.37
CA ALA A 572 12.87 -38.28 12.20
C ALA A 572 14.07 -39.09 12.70
N LEU A 573 15.28 -38.94 12.11
CA LEU A 573 16.50 -39.57 12.62
C LEU A 573 17.00 -38.95 13.93
N ARG A 574 16.59 -37.71 14.21
CA ARG A 574 16.95 -36.93 15.39
C ARG A 574 15.68 -36.41 16.08
N PRO A 575 14.86 -37.28 16.70
CA PRO A 575 13.66 -36.85 17.42
C PRO A 575 13.95 -35.84 18.53
N ASP A 576 15.18 -35.73 19.03
CA ASP A 576 15.58 -34.74 20.02
C ASP A 576 15.67 -33.30 19.47
N ILE A 577 15.83 -33.10 18.16
CA ILE A 577 15.84 -31.76 17.54
C ILE A 577 14.44 -31.33 17.11
N LEU A 578 14.24 -30.02 16.98
CA LEU A 578 12.98 -29.43 16.53
C LEU A 578 13.18 -28.73 15.19
N VAL A 579 12.62 -29.29 14.12
CA VAL A 579 12.54 -28.65 12.81
C VAL A 579 11.18 -27.96 12.69
N ILE A 580 11.15 -26.66 12.45
CA ILE A 580 9.94 -25.84 12.34
C ILE A 580 9.96 -24.95 11.11
N GLU A 581 8.78 -24.61 10.61
CA GLU A 581 8.57 -23.71 9.48
C GLU A 581 8.62 -22.22 9.92
N SER A 582 8.68 -21.28 8.97
CA SER A 582 8.91 -19.82 9.17
C SER A 582 7.84 -19.03 9.96
N GLY A 583 6.93 -19.69 10.66
CA GLY A 583 5.84 -19.08 11.39
C GLY A 583 4.69 -18.63 10.48
N GLU A 584 3.54 -19.27 10.63
CA GLU A 584 2.30 -18.84 9.98
C GLU A 584 1.53 -17.88 10.88
N ILE A 585 0.73 -17.02 10.26
CA ILE A 585 0.06 -15.93 10.94
C ILE A 585 -1.44 -16.16 10.97
N LEU A 586 -2.02 -16.06 12.15
CA LEU A 586 -3.46 -15.90 12.32
C LEU A 586 -3.82 -14.43 12.08
N LEU A 587 -4.55 -14.17 11.00
CA LEU A 587 -5.03 -12.83 10.68
C LEU A 587 -6.21 -12.44 11.60
N PRO A 588 -6.34 -11.15 11.96
CA PRO A 588 -7.44 -10.70 12.81
C PRO A 588 -8.76 -10.61 12.04
N GLY A 589 -9.87 -10.72 12.76
CA GLY A 589 -11.22 -10.80 12.20
C GLY A 589 -11.69 -12.24 11.97
N ASP A 590 -12.51 -12.45 10.94
CA ASP A 590 -12.94 -13.78 10.47
C ASP A 590 -12.60 -13.96 8.99
N PRO A 591 -11.29 -14.04 8.67
CA PRO A 591 -10.81 -14.12 7.29
C PRO A 591 -11.30 -15.38 6.55
N ASP A 592 -12.03 -15.16 5.46
CA ASP A 592 -12.38 -16.16 4.45
C ASP A 592 -11.55 -15.92 3.19
N PHE A 593 -10.68 -16.86 2.84
CA PHE A 593 -9.84 -16.77 1.65
C PHE A 593 -10.57 -17.15 0.36
N GLY A 594 -11.73 -17.82 0.43
CA GLY A 594 -12.48 -18.31 -0.73
C GLY A 594 -11.73 -19.32 -1.60
N PHE A 595 -10.55 -19.76 -1.18
CA PHE A 595 -9.68 -20.71 -1.87
C PHE A 595 -8.77 -21.41 -0.85
N ASP A 596 -8.52 -22.71 -1.04
CA ASP A 596 -7.64 -23.48 -0.18
C ASP A 596 -6.16 -23.18 -0.49
N ILE A 597 -5.53 -22.41 0.38
CA ILE A 597 -4.10 -22.05 0.31
C ILE A 597 -3.18 -23.07 1.02
N GLY A 598 -3.73 -24.19 1.51
CA GLY A 598 -2.99 -25.25 2.21
C GLY A 598 -2.81 -25.02 3.71
N LEU A 599 -3.54 -24.05 4.30
CA LEU A 599 -3.45 -23.67 5.70
C LEU A 599 -4.82 -23.75 6.39
N PRO A 600 -4.88 -23.90 7.72
CA PRO A 600 -6.14 -23.88 8.46
C PRO A 600 -6.90 -22.56 8.30
N ALA A 601 -8.18 -22.59 8.66
CA ALA A 601 -9.05 -21.41 8.64
C ALA A 601 -8.41 -20.21 9.36
N GLY A 602 -8.48 -19.06 8.71
CA GLY A 602 -7.90 -17.78 9.13
C GLY A 602 -6.38 -17.70 9.29
N THR A 603 -5.66 -18.76 8.94
CA THR A 603 -4.20 -18.78 8.95
C THR A 603 -3.65 -18.47 7.55
N ALA A 604 -2.67 -17.58 7.49
CA ALA A 604 -2.02 -17.14 6.26
C ALA A 604 -0.50 -17.27 6.36
N TYR A 605 0.15 -17.45 5.21
CA TYR A 605 1.60 -17.30 5.11
C TYR A 605 2.01 -15.88 5.50
N ALA A 606 3.21 -15.71 6.06
CA ALA A 606 3.72 -14.41 6.48
C ALA A 606 3.72 -13.38 5.33
N CYS A 607 4.02 -13.80 4.09
CA CYS A 607 4.02 -12.90 2.94
C CYS A 607 2.62 -12.38 2.54
N LEU A 608 1.58 -13.22 2.60
CA LEU A 608 0.19 -12.79 2.43
C LEU A 608 -0.22 -11.85 3.59
N SER A 609 0.22 -12.19 4.80
CA SER A 609 -0.10 -11.44 6.00
C SER A 609 0.52 -10.04 6.00
N GLU A 610 1.71 -9.86 5.42
CA GLU A 610 2.32 -8.54 5.25
C GLU A 610 1.46 -7.67 4.34
N THR A 611 1.00 -8.24 3.23
CA THR A 611 0.17 -7.53 2.26
C THR A 611 -1.16 -7.10 2.90
N ALA A 612 -1.79 -7.99 3.66
CA ALA A 612 -3.01 -7.69 4.41
C ALA A 612 -2.78 -6.66 5.51
N LEU A 613 -1.66 -6.76 6.24
CA LEU A 613 -1.28 -5.84 7.31
C LEU A 613 -1.04 -4.42 6.78
N LEU A 614 -0.27 -4.27 5.71
CA LEU A 614 -0.05 -2.99 5.05
C LEU A 614 -1.36 -2.39 4.52
N ALA A 615 -2.25 -3.22 3.97
CA ALA A 615 -3.58 -2.77 3.57
C ALA A 615 -4.45 -2.33 4.75
N MET A 616 -4.39 -3.01 5.90
CA MET A 616 -5.08 -2.57 7.13
C MET A 616 -4.51 -1.28 7.70
N GLU A 617 -3.20 -1.08 7.59
CA GLU A 617 -2.56 0.16 8.03
C GLU A 617 -2.75 1.30 7.01
N GLY A 618 -3.11 1.00 5.77
CA GLY A 618 -3.21 1.99 4.70
C GLY A 618 -1.85 2.37 4.10
N HIS A 619 -0.82 1.57 4.33
CA HIS A 619 0.50 1.76 3.74
C HIS A 619 0.52 1.17 2.31
N PHE A 620 0.40 2.03 1.30
CA PHE A 620 0.37 1.67 -0.13
C PHE A 620 1.62 2.13 -0.87
N GLU A 621 2.77 1.70 -0.37
CA GLU A 621 4.08 1.94 -0.96
C GLU A 621 4.82 0.64 -1.24
N ASP A 622 5.86 0.71 -2.05
CA ASP A 622 6.71 -0.45 -2.31
C ASP A 622 7.49 -0.79 -1.03
N TYR A 623 7.15 -1.93 -0.42
CA TYR A 623 7.57 -2.22 0.94
C TYR A 623 8.81 -3.12 0.99
N SER A 624 8.66 -4.43 0.84
CA SER A 624 9.76 -5.39 0.76
C SER A 624 10.08 -5.70 -0.70
N ILE A 625 10.95 -4.92 -1.34
CA ILE A 625 11.35 -5.11 -2.74
C ILE A 625 12.86 -5.29 -2.85
N GLY A 626 13.29 -6.10 -3.82
CA GLY A 626 14.71 -6.32 -4.08
C GLY A 626 15.34 -7.39 -3.19
N ARG A 627 16.66 -7.52 -3.30
CA ARG A 627 17.44 -8.57 -2.61
C ARG A 627 18.05 -8.11 -1.29
N GLU A 628 18.07 -6.81 -1.05
CA GLU A 628 18.56 -6.19 0.18
C GLU A 628 17.37 -5.62 0.93
N LEU A 629 17.08 -6.18 2.10
CA LEU A 629 15.97 -5.74 2.94
C LEU A 629 16.47 -4.74 3.99
N GLU A 630 15.69 -3.69 4.20
CA GLU A 630 15.96 -2.70 5.22
C GLU A 630 15.56 -3.23 6.61
N LEU A 631 16.51 -3.21 7.53
CA LEU A 631 16.31 -3.69 8.90
C LEU A 631 15.24 -2.89 9.65
N GLU A 632 15.12 -1.59 9.37
CA GLU A 632 14.08 -0.74 9.98
C GLU A 632 12.67 -1.08 9.49
N LYS A 633 12.47 -1.45 8.22
CA LYS A 633 11.18 -1.97 7.72
C LYS A 633 10.78 -3.28 8.42
N VAL A 634 11.74 -4.15 8.75
CA VAL A 634 11.46 -5.37 9.53
C VAL A 634 11.01 -5.04 10.96
N LYS A 635 11.65 -4.06 11.62
CA LYS A 635 11.22 -3.60 12.94
C LYS A 635 9.85 -2.93 12.90
N GLU A 636 9.63 -2.09 11.89
CA GLU A 636 8.35 -1.40 11.68
C GLU A 636 7.21 -2.39 11.46
N ILE A 637 7.34 -3.33 10.52
CA ILE A 637 6.29 -4.31 10.25
C ILE A 637 6.02 -5.20 11.46
N TYR A 638 7.01 -5.48 12.31
CA TYR A 638 6.81 -6.19 13.57
C TYR A 638 6.01 -5.35 14.59
N ARG A 639 6.24 -4.03 14.66
CA ARG A 639 5.40 -3.13 15.48
C ARG A 639 3.97 -3.11 14.96
N LEU A 640 3.78 -3.03 13.63
CA LEU A 640 2.46 -3.09 13.00
C LEU A 640 1.76 -4.44 13.24
N PHE A 641 2.50 -5.54 13.15
CA PHE A 641 2.01 -6.88 13.49
C PHE A 641 1.41 -6.91 14.90
N LYS A 642 2.10 -6.33 15.90
CA LYS A 642 1.56 -6.22 17.26
C LYS A 642 0.39 -5.22 17.34
N LYS A 643 0.49 -4.05 16.70
CA LYS A 643 -0.55 -3.00 16.68
C LYS A 643 -1.89 -3.52 16.17
N HIS A 644 -1.89 -4.30 15.09
CA HIS A 644 -3.11 -4.82 14.47
C HIS A 644 -3.52 -6.20 14.99
N GLY A 645 -2.92 -6.68 16.07
CA GLY A 645 -3.35 -7.91 16.75
C GLY A 645 -3.13 -9.19 15.95
N LEU A 646 -2.15 -9.20 15.04
CA LEU A 646 -1.73 -10.44 14.37
C LEU A 646 -1.06 -11.36 15.40
N ARG A 647 -1.22 -12.67 15.22
CA ARG A 647 -0.66 -13.69 16.12
C ARG A 647 -0.01 -14.79 15.30
N LEU A 648 0.98 -15.47 15.87
CA LEU A 648 1.45 -16.74 15.31
C LEU A 648 0.35 -17.79 15.48
N ALA A 649 0.06 -18.56 14.43
CA ALA A 649 -0.94 -19.63 14.46
C ALA A 649 -0.46 -20.86 15.26
N GLY A 650 0.84 -20.95 15.53
CA GLY A 650 1.52 -22.05 16.21
C GLY A 650 2.76 -22.49 15.44
N MET A 651 3.60 -23.31 16.08
CA MET A 651 4.76 -23.92 15.41
C MET A 651 4.30 -25.10 14.56
N ARG A 652 4.83 -25.20 13.34
CA ARG A 652 4.56 -26.32 12.44
C ARG A 652 5.84 -26.98 12.00
N SER A 653 5.74 -28.30 11.82
CA SER A 653 6.78 -29.16 11.28
C SER A 653 6.13 -30.07 10.24
N PHE A 654 6.59 -30.00 8.99
CA PHE A 654 6.10 -30.84 7.87
C PHE A 654 4.57 -30.79 7.72
N ASP A 655 4.02 -29.58 7.61
CA ASP A 655 2.60 -29.30 7.46
C ASP A 655 1.69 -29.69 8.67
N LYS A 656 2.28 -30.02 9.83
CA LYS A 656 1.56 -30.39 11.07
C LYS A 656 1.92 -29.46 12.21
N TYR A 657 0.95 -29.09 13.06
CA TYR A 657 1.24 -28.33 14.28
C TYR A 657 1.96 -29.21 15.31
N VAL A 658 3.00 -28.64 15.90
CA VAL A 658 3.76 -29.29 16.97
C VAL A 658 3.01 -29.11 18.29
N SER A 659 2.67 -30.21 18.94
CA SER A 659 1.96 -30.20 20.23
C SER A 659 2.90 -29.92 21.41
N ASP A 660 2.37 -29.42 22.52
CA ASP A 660 3.17 -29.22 23.74
C ASP A 660 3.71 -30.54 24.30
N GLU A 661 2.98 -31.65 24.15
CA GLU A 661 3.45 -32.99 24.54
C GLU A 661 4.66 -33.43 23.69
N GLU A 662 4.62 -33.17 22.38
CA GLU A 662 5.75 -33.47 21.50
C GLU A 662 6.97 -32.63 21.88
N LEU A 663 6.80 -31.32 22.11
CA LEU A 663 7.89 -30.45 22.54
C LEU A 663 8.53 -30.93 23.85
N GLU A 664 7.71 -31.36 24.81
CA GLU A 664 8.20 -31.89 26.08
C GLU A 664 9.00 -33.19 25.90
N ARG A 665 8.53 -34.11 25.04
CA ARG A 665 9.29 -35.33 24.70
C ARG A 665 10.64 -35.00 24.06
N LYS A 666 10.67 -34.05 23.13
CA LYS A 666 11.91 -33.58 22.49
C LYS A 666 12.87 -32.99 23.51
N ARG A 667 12.36 -32.14 24.41
CA ARG A 667 13.13 -31.52 25.49
C ARG A 667 13.76 -32.55 26.43
N GLN A 668 12.97 -33.52 26.90
CA GLN A 668 13.45 -34.58 27.80
C GLN A 668 14.54 -35.44 27.14
N LEU A 669 14.35 -35.81 25.87
CA LEU A 669 15.37 -36.58 25.14
C LEU A 669 16.65 -35.76 24.95
N ALA A 670 16.53 -34.48 24.63
CA ALA A 670 17.68 -33.59 24.52
C ALA A 670 18.43 -33.45 25.86
N GLU A 671 17.72 -33.36 26.99
CA GLU A 671 18.31 -33.32 28.34
C GLU A 671 19.09 -34.61 28.66
N ILE A 672 18.52 -35.78 28.34
CA ILE A 672 19.20 -37.08 28.49
C ILE A 672 20.49 -37.13 27.67
N LEU A 673 20.42 -36.76 26.39
CA LEU A 673 21.59 -36.79 25.48
C LEU A 673 22.65 -35.76 25.87
N ARG A 674 22.28 -34.61 26.44
CA ARG A 674 23.24 -33.62 26.96
C ARG A 674 23.93 -34.10 28.23
N ALA A 675 23.28 -34.95 29.03
CA ALA A 675 23.83 -35.47 30.28
C ALA A 675 24.84 -36.61 30.06
N ASP A 676 24.75 -37.34 28.93
CA ASP A 676 25.65 -38.45 28.58
C ASP A 676 26.27 -38.26 27.18
N PRO A 677 27.49 -37.67 27.10
CA PRO A 677 28.18 -37.45 25.83
C PRO A 677 28.49 -38.73 25.03
N ASP A 678 28.75 -39.85 25.69
CA ASP A 678 29.06 -41.13 25.03
C ASP A 678 27.79 -41.75 24.43
N GLN A 679 26.66 -41.61 25.12
CA GLN A 679 25.36 -41.94 24.56
C GLN A 679 25.04 -41.06 23.35
N PHE A 680 25.27 -39.75 23.44
CA PHE A 680 25.04 -38.83 22.33
C PHE A 680 25.91 -39.15 21.11
N HIS A 681 27.19 -39.49 21.31
CA HIS A 681 28.08 -39.89 20.22
C HIS A 681 27.56 -41.12 19.48
N ARG A 682 27.24 -42.20 20.21
CA ARG A 682 26.67 -43.43 19.64
C ARG A 682 25.35 -43.16 18.91
N TYR A 683 24.52 -42.29 19.48
CA TYR A 683 23.25 -41.89 18.88
C TYR A 683 23.44 -41.18 17.53
N ARG A 684 24.40 -40.26 17.45
CA ARG A 684 24.76 -39.57 16.20
C ARG A 684 25.30 -40.51 15.15
N GLU A 685 26.20 -41.43 15.51
CA GLU A 685 26.74 -42.42 14.58
C GLU A 685 25.65 -43.32 13.99
N GLU A 686 24.71 -43.77 14.82
CA GLU A 686 23.57 -44.57 14.36
C GLU A 686 22.67 -43.77 13.40
N ALA A 687 22.35 -42.53 13.76
CA ALA A 687 21.54 -41.64 12.92
C ALA A 687 22.23 -41.36 11.58
N HIS A 688 23.54 -41.10 11.58
CA HIS A 688 24.32 -40.85 10.38
C HIS A 688 24.37 -42.08 9.46
N ARG A 689 24.56 -43.28 10.02
CA ARG A 689 24.49 -44.53 9.25
C ARG A 689 23.13 -44.69 8.57
N LYS A 690 22.03 -44.42 9.28
CA LYS A 690 20.66 -44.48 8.71
C LYS A 690 20.43 -43.43 7.62
N LEU A 691 21.02 -42.24 7.76
CA LEU A 691 20.97 -41.19 6.75
C LEU A 691 21.62 -41.67 5.43
N VAL A 692 22.83 -42.20 5.52
CA VAL A 692 23.58 -42.74 4.35
C VAL A 692 22.82 -43.90 3.70
N GLU A 693 22.26 -44.82 4.49
CA GLU A 693 21.41 -45.90 3.98
C GLU A 693 20.15 -45.37 3.27
N GLY A 694 19.51 -44.33 3.82
CA GLY A 694 18.36 -43.65 3.22
C GLY A 694 18.71 -43.01 1.87
N ASP A 695 19.85 -42.33 1.78
CA ASP A 695 20.33 -41.72 0.54
C ASP A 695 20.60 -42.74 -0.57
N LEU A 696 21.18 -43.89 -0.19
CA LEU A 696 21.40 -45.02 -1.10
C LEU A 696 20.06 -45.56 -1.63
N ARG A 697 19.05 -45.72 -0.77
CA ARG A 697 17.70 -46.16 -1.18
C ARG A 697 17.02 -45.17 -2.11
N LEU A 698 17.21 -43.87 -1.90
CA LEU A 698 16.63 -42.80 -2.71
C LEU A 698 17.46 -42.48 -3.98
N GLY A 699 18.61 -43.12 -4.17
CA GLY A 699 19.47 -42.96 -5.33
C GLY A 699 20.16 -41.59 -5.41
N ARG A 700 20.47 -40.98 -4.25
CA ARG A 700 21.05 -39.63 -4.15
C ARG A 700 22.58 -39.55 -4.28
N HIS A 701 23.28 -40.68 -4.46
CA HIS A 701 24.72 -40.66 -4.76
C HIS A 701 25.02 -40.42 -6.25
N GLY A 702 25.66 -39.28 -6.55
CA GLY A 702 26.61 -39.14 -7.66
C GLY A 702 26.14 -39.53 -9.07
N LYS A 703 25.01 -39.01 -9.57
CA LYS A 703 24.66 -39.14 -10.99
C LYS A 703 24.22 -37.82 -11.64
N ARG A 704 25.04 -37.35 -12.61
CA ARG A 704 24.53 -36.65 -13.80
C ARG A 704 23.50 -37.58 -14.45
N LYS A 705 22.20 -37.26 -14.37
CA LYS A 705 21.17 -37.96 -15.14
C LYS A 705 21.26 -37.49 -16.60
N GLU A 706 21.81 -38.34 -17.48
CA GLU A 706 21.51 -38.25 -18.90
C GLU A 706 20.02 -38.50 -19.11
N ALA A 707 19.36 -37.58 -19.81
CA ALA A 707 17.95 -37.66 -20.12
C ALA A 707 17.72 -38.73 -21.19
N VAL A 708 17.08 -39.83 -20.82
CA VAL A 708 16.52 -40.80 -21.77
C VAL A 708 15.30 -40.16 -22.45
N VAL A 709 15.40 -39.95 -23.75
CA VAL A 709 14.31 -39.47 -24.62
C VAL A 709 13.46 -40.68 -25.06
N PRO A 710 12.12 -40.70 -24.87
CA PRO A 710 11.29 -41.76 -25.42
C PRO A 710 10.98 -41.55 -26.91
N SER A 711 10.80 -42.64 -27.66
CA SER A 711 10.67 -42.69 -29.12
C SER A 711 9.36 -42.10 -29.69
N GLY A 712 9.43 -41.70 -30.96
CA GLY A 712 8.56 -40.69 -31.61
C GLY A 712 7.13 -41.07 -32.01
N HIS A 713 6.66 -42.31 -31.82
CA HIS A 713 5.37 -42.74 -32.39
C HIS A 713 4.15 -42.52 -31.47
N THR A 714 4.34 -42.34 -30.16
CA THR A 714 3.26 -41.95 -29.22
C THR A 714 2.96 -40.44 -29.22
N ARG A 715 3.75 -39.63 -29.95
CA ARG A 715 3.58 -38.17 -30.01
C ARG A 715 2.36 -37.72 -30.81
N ALA A 716 2.02 -38.36 -31.93
CA ALA A 716 1.04 -37.81 -32.88
C ALA A 716 -0.42 -37.89 -32.42
N MET A 717 -0.86 -39.03 -31.84
CA MET A 717 -2.25 -39.17 -31.35
C MET A 717 -2.50 -38.43 -30.03
N ALA A 718 -1.49 -38.34 -29.15
CA ALA A 718 -1.59 -37.54 -27.94
C ALA A 718 -1.69 -36.03 -28.27
N PHE A 719 -0.96 -35.55 -29.28
CA PHE A 719 -0.94 -34.13 -29.66
C PHE A 719 -2.31 -33.61 -30.15
N ALA A 720 -3.07 -34.43 -30.87
CA ALA A 720 -4.40 -34.05 -31.38
C ALA A 720 -5.46 -33.95 -30.27
N GLY A 721 -5.49 -34.90 -29.33
CA GLY A 721 -6.33 -34.83 -28.14
C GLY A 721 -5.94 -33.70 -27.18
N LEU A 722 -4.63 -33.39 -27.10
CA LEU A 722 -4.06 -32.30 -26.30
C LEU A 722 -4.37 -30.91 -26.86
N LEU A 723 -4.36 -30.73 -28.19
CA LEU A 723 -4.78 -29.48 -28.81
C LEU A 723 -6.28 -29.24 -28.59
N ALA A 724 -7.11 -30.28 -28.65
CA ALA A 724 -8.53 -30.19 -28.34
C ALA A 724 -8.78 -29.82 -26.87
N ALA A 725 -8.09 -30.46 -25.92
CA ALA A 725 -8.21 -30.16 -24.48
C ALA A 725 -7.65 -28.77 -24.11
N GLY A 726 -6.50 -28.38 -24.67
CA GLY A 726 -5.93 -27.04 -24.50
C GLY A 726 -6.81 -25.95 -25.11
N TRP A 727 -7.40 -26.20 -26.28
CA TRP A 727 -8.38 -25.30 -26.90
C TRP A 727 -9.65 -25.21 -26.06
N MET A 728 -10.17 -26.32 -25.52
CA MET A 728 -11.33 -26.34 -24.62
C MET A 728 -11.05 -25.57 -23.32
N LEU A 729 -9.87 -25.73 -22.72
CA LEU A 729 -9.46 -25.01 -21.50
C LEU A 729 -9.32 -23.50 -21.75
N VAL A 730 -8.69 -23.10 -22.86
CA VAL A 730 -8.62 -21.70 -23.29
C VAL A 730 -10.01 -21.12 -23.56
N HIS A 731 -10.92 -21.91 -24.13
CA HIS A 731 -12.31 -21.50 -24.38
C HIS A 731 -13.13 -21.37 -23.08
N LEU A 732 -12.98 -22.30 -22.14
CA LEU A 732 -13.62 -22.28 -20.82
C LEU A 732 -13.11 -21.10 -19.97
N VAL A 733 -11.80 -20.86 -19.96
CA VAL A 733 -11.18 -19.71 -19.28
C VAL A 733 -11.62 -18.38 -19.90
N ARG A 734 -11.73 -18.30 -21.24
CA ARG A 734 -12.30 -17.12 -21.92
C ARG A 734 -13.77 -16.91 -21.58
N ARG A 735 -14.57 -17.96 -21.40
CA ARG A 735 -16.00 -17.86 -21.04
C ARG A 735 -16.21 -17.43 -19.58
N ALA A 736 -15.34 -17.86 -18.67
CA ALA A 736 -15.35 -17.43 -17.27
C ALA A 736 -15.01 -15.93 -17.09
N ARG A 737 -14.20 -15.33 -17.99
CA ARG A 737 -13.94 -13.87 -18.00
C ARG A 737 -15.18 -13.01 -18.31
N TYR A 738 -16.24 -13.58 -18.88
CA TYR A 738 -17.47 -12.86 -19.26
C TYR A 738 -18.67 -13.17 -18.34
N THR A 739 -18.51 -14.05 -17.35
CA THR A 739 -19.56 -14.43 -16.40
C THR A 739 -19.07 -14.23 -14.97
N GLY A 740 -18.98 -12.97 -14.58
CA GLY A 740 -18.63 -12.55 -13.21
C GLY A 740 -19.41 -11.29 -12.84
N THR A 741 -20.71 -11.47 -12.62
CA THR A 741 -21.54 -10.64 -11.74
C THR A 741 -21.47 -11.17 -10.33
#